data_AF-A0A7G5LLN0-F1
#
_entry.id   AF-A0A7G5LLN0-F1
#
_cell.length_a   1.000
_cell.length_b   1.000
_cell.length_c   1.000
_cell.angle_alpha   90.00
_cell.angle_beta   90.00
_cell.angle_gamma   90.00
#
_symmetry.space_group_name_H-M   'P 1'
#
loop_
_entity.id
_entity.type
_entity.pdbx_description
1 polymer ?
#
loop_
_entity_poly.entity_id
_entity_poly.type
_entity_poly.pdbx_seq_one_letter_code
_entity_poly.pdbx_strand_id
1 'polypeptide(L)'
;MFDRLLGSISRRMYILLALFIVGFVGVIGFQLSHTRTNLTELKKTEIRSVVEAAVSVLGSYEARVQSGEMTLEDAQAEALRSVSAMLYSGDDYVFVVSHDYVMLANSNPNVVNTNMRDRTDSRGKRFIEEYTDGARLQGSIFTTFGFNPNDEEGAEVDKLTYVQNFAPWGWAAGTGVLQTDIEELYWQEVISSTTIALALIAASTVLGWLIARSLTRPINRLSEQMVEMTDGKFDLVIEGVTRHDEIGAMARSVEVFRQNGLKVSQMTEAEAARIIRDQAARQSMMSDLQIAFGEVVDAAVDGDFTRRVAANFPDHELNMLAASVNTLVESVERGVVETGEVLAALANTDLTSRMRGEHRGAFAKLKNDVNEVADKLTMIVTQLRGTSGTLKSATSEILAGANDLSERTTRQAATIEQTSAAMEQLAQTVTENATKAHDASAKAGTVSVAAEQGGAVMGDANEAMARITESSAKISNIIGMIDDIAFQTNLLALNASVEAARAGEAGKGFAVVAVEVRRLAQSAATASADVKVLIDQSAAQVSTGTRLVSDAAAKLVGILDGVRANTVLLDAIARASGEQASAIAEVNTAVRQMDEMTQHNAALVEEINASIEQTEEQANELDRIVDVFQVAGADPARKAAMNYLGHAVEPRAARPKIATKHTQREATNDWTAF
;
A
#
# COMPACT_ATOMS: atom_id res chain seq x y z
N MET A 1 -5.49 -1.43 61.91
CA MET A 1 -5.38 -2.64 61.07
C MET A 1 -4.11 -2.62 60.20
N PHE A 2 -3.74 -1.47 59.62
CA PHE A 2 -2.52 -1.28 58.82
C PHE A 2 -1.18 -1.52 59.56
N ASP A 3 -1.05 -1.14 60.83
CA ASP A 3 0.19 -1.37 61.59
C ASP A 3 0.53 -2.85 61.83
N ARG A 4 -0.48 -3.73 61.89
CA ARG A 4 -0.25 -5.19 62.00
C ARG A 4 0.17 -5.84 60.67
N LEU A 5 -0.17 -5.22 59.54
CA LEU A 5 0.20 -5.68 58.19
C LEU A 5 1.62 -5.23 57.79
N LEU A 6 2.10 -4.10 58.33
CA LEU A 6 3.38 -3.47 57.98
C LEU A 6 4.46 -3.60 59.08
N GLY A 7 4.27 -4.45 60.09
CA GLY A 7 5.12 -4.49 61.29
C GLY A 7 6.56 -5.00 61.10
N SER A 8 6.88 -5.73 60.03
CA SER A 8 8.25 -6.19 59.74
C SER A 8 8.69 -5.82 58.32
N ILE A 9 9.97 -5.47 58.16
CA ILE A 9 10.57 -5.07 56.88
C ILE A 9 10.36 -6.16 55.81
N SER A 10 10.53 -7.43 56.21
CA SER A 10 10.27 -8.59 55.36
C SER A 10 8.83 -8.64 54.82
N ARG A 11 7.84 -8.35 55.67
CA ARG A 11 6.43 -8.37 55.26
C ARG A 11 6.11 -7.26 54.25
N ARG A 12 6.72 -6.07 54.42
CA ARG A 12 6.60 -4.96 53.46
C ARG A 12 7.19 -5.32 52.10
N MET A 13 8.35 -5.97 52.08
CA MET A 13 9.01 -6.42 50.84
C MET A 13 8.17 -7.46 50.08
N TYR A 14 7.60 -8.45 50.79
CA TYR A 14 6.73 -9.44 50.15
C TYR A 14 5.40 -8.84 49.66
N ILE A 15 4.85 -7.82 50.35
CA ILE A 15 3.65 -7.11 49.89
C ILE A 15 3.93 -6.34 48.59
N LEU A 16 5.07 -5.67 48.47
CA LEU A 16 5.47 -4.97 47.24
C LEU A 16 5.69 -5.95 46.08
N LEU A 17 6.35 -7.08 46.34
CA LEU A 17 6.51 -8.15 45.35
C LEU A 17 5.15 -8.72 44.92
N ALA A 18 4.23 -8.95 45.85
CA ALA A 18 2.89 -9.42 45.55
C ALA A 18 2.09 -8.41 44.71
N LEU A 19 2.18 -7.11 45.02
CA LEU A 19 1.54 -6.05 44.23
C LEU A 19 2.10 -5.98 42.80
N PHE A 20 3.42 -6.12 42.65
CA PHE A 20 4.05 -6.18 41.33
C PHE A 20 3.57 -7.40 40.53
N ILE A 21 3.53 -8.59 41.14
CA ILE A 21 3.03 -9.81 40.47
C ILE A 21 1.57 -9.65 40.06
N VAL A 22 0.71 -9.09 40.92
CA VAL A 22 -0.70 -8.84 40.59
C VAL A 22 -0.85 -7.86 39.43
N GLY A 23 -0.09 -6.76 39.44
CA GLY A 23 -0.08 -5.78 38.34
C GLY A 23 0.40 -6.40 37.03
N PHE A 24 1.47 -7.18 37.08
CA PHE A 24 2.05 -7.86 35.92
C PHE A 24 1.09 -8.90 35.32
N VAL A 25 0.44 -9.71 36.16
CA VAL A 25 -0.62 -10.65 35.73
C VAL A 25 -1.81 -9.91 35.13
N GLY A 26 -2.20 -8.76 35.70
CA GLY A 26 -3.26 -7.91 35.15
C GLY A 26 -2.95 -7.38 33.75
N VAL A 27 -1.71 -6.91 33.52
CA VAL A 27 -1.27 -6.42 32.20
C VAL A 27 -1.23 -7.56 31.16
N ILE A 28 -0.70 -8.73 31.52
CA ILE A 28 -0.67 -9.89 30.63
C ILE A 28 -2.10 -10.35 30.30
N GLY A 29 -2.98 -10.40 31.29
CA GLY A 29 -4.39 -10.75 31.07
C GLY A 29 -5.09 -9.77 30.11
N PHE A 30 -4.81 -8.46 30.26
CA PHE A 30 -5.31 -7.44 29.34
C PHE A 30 -4.75 -7.61 27.92
N GLN A 31 -3.44 -7.86 27.79
CA GLN A 31 -2.78 -8.09 26.50
C GLN A 31 -3.36 -9.32 25.79
N LEU A 32 -3.47 -10.46 26.47
CA LEU A 32 -4.01 -11.70 25.88
C LEU A 32 -5.47 -11.51 25.43
N SER A 33 -6.29 -10.82 26.22
CA SER A 33 -7.66 -10.47 25.82
C SER A 33 -7.70 -9.63 24.54
N HIS A 34 -6.79 -8.66 24.41
CA HIS A 34 -6.68 -7.82 23.22
C HIS A 34 -6.23 -8.62 21.99
N THR A 35 -5.28 -9.55 22.14
CA THR A 35 -4.80 -10.41 21.06
C THR A 35 -5.92 -11.24 20.43
N ARG A 36 -6.83 -11.82 21.23
CA ARG A 36 -7.95 -12.61 20.69
C ARG A 36 -8.86 -11.78 19.77
N THR A 37 -9.17 -10.56 20.19
CA THR A 37 -9.98 -9.62 19.41
C THR A 37 -9.26 -9.24 18.11
N ASN A 38 -7.96 -8.93 18.19
CA ASN A 38 -7.16 -8.56 17.03
C ASN A 38 -7.04 -9.70 16.01
N LEU A 39 -6.83 -10.94 16.46
CA LEU A 39 -6.80 -12.11 15.57
C LEU A 39 -8.14 -12.32 14.86
N THR A 40 -9.25 -12.12 15.56
CA THR A 40 -10.59 -12.24 14.98
C THR A 40 -10.85 -11.17 13.93
N GLU A 41 -10.50 -9.90 14.20
CA GLU A 41 -10.67 -8.81 13.24
C GLU A 41 -9.73 -8.94 12.03
N LEU A 42 -8.51 -9.44 12.24
CA LEU A 42 -7.58 -9.76 11.15
C LEU A 42 -8.17 -10.83 10.23
N LYS A 43 -8.70 -11.92 10.80
CA LYS A 43 -9.36 -12.97 10.01
C LYS A 43 -10.62 -12.49 9.30
N LYS A 44 -11.44 -11.64 9.93
CA LYS A 44 -12.57 -10.99 9.25
C LYS A 44 -12.14 -10.16 8.04
N THR A 45 -11.03 -9.45 8.16
CA THR A 45 -10.48 -8.65 7.07
C THR A 45 -9.96 -9.55 5.95
N GLU A 46 -9.24 -10.61 6.27
CA GLU A 46 -8.74 -11.61 5.31
C GLU A 46 -9.89 -12.22 4.48
N ILE A 47 -10.92 -12.77 5.13
CA ILE A 47 -12.05 -13.39 4.42
C ILE A 47 -12.87 -12.37 3.63
N ARG A 48 -12.95 -11.12 4.10
CA ARG A 48 -13.58 -10.02 3.35
C ARG A 48 -12.84 -9.74 2.06
N SER A 49 -11.53 -9.51 2.13
CA SER A 49 -10.71 -9.21 0.96
C SER A 49 -10.73 -10.32 -0.08
N VAL A 50 -10.74 -11.59 0.35
CA VAL A 50 -10.87 -12.73 -0.57
C VAL A 50 -12.22 -12.72 -1.29
N VAL A 51 -13.31 -12.44 -0.59
CA VAL A 51 -14.65 -12.37 -1.19
C VAL A 51 -14.78 -11.16 -2.10
N GLU A 52 -14.26 -10.00 -1.73
CA GLU A 52 -14.24 -8.81 -2.59
C GLU A 52 -13.46 -9.07 -3.89
N ALA A 53 -12.33 -9.80 -3.81
CA ALA A 53 -11.60 -10.25 -4.99
C ALA A 53 -12.44 -11.21 -5.85
N ALA A 54 -13.12 -12.19 -5.24
CA ALA A 54 -14.00 -13.10 -5.97
C ALA A 54 -15.16 -12.35 -6.66
N VAL A 55 -15.80 -11.40 -5.96
CA VAL A 55 -16.86 -10.55 -6.53
C VAL A 55 -16.33 -9.66 -7.65
N SER A 56 -15.10 -9.15 -7.53
CA SER A 56 -14.44 -8.41 -8.61
C SER A 56 -14.20 -9.29 -9.85
N VAL A 57 -13.78 -10.54 -9.67
CA VAL A 57 -13.68 -11.52 -10.76
C VAL A 57 -15.04 -11.74 -11.41
N LEU A 58 -16.11 -11.96 -10.64
CA LEU A 58 -17.47 -12.07 -11.19
C LEU A 58 -17.86 -10.81 -11.99
N GLY A 59 -17.56 -9.62 -11.45
CA GLY A 59 -17.80 -8.34 -12.11
C GLY A 59 -17.05 -8.17 -13.43
N SER A 60 -15.83 -8.70 -13.54
CA SER A 60 -15.05 -8.66 -14.78
C SER A 60 -15.71 -9.48 -15.90
N TYR A 61 -16.29 -10.65 -15.58
CA TYR A 61 -17.02 -11.45 -16.55
C TYR A 61 -18.36 -10.84 -16.91
N GLU A 62 -19.07 -10.23 -15.96
CA GLU A 62 -20.30 -9.49 -16.24
C GLU A 62 -20.05 -8.29 -17.18
N ALA A 63 -18.93 -7.58 -17.04
CA ALA A 63 -18.56 -6.52 -17.98
C ALA A 63 -18.34 -7.05 -19.43
N ARG A 64 -17.83 -8.28 -19.57
CA ARG A 64 -17.67 -8.96 -20.88
C ARG A 64 -18.99 -9.41 -21.48
N VAL A 65 -19.97 -9.75 -20.64
CA VAL A 65 -21.35 -9.99 -21.08
C VAL A 65 -21.99 -8.69 -21.56
N GLN A 66 -21.86 -7.60 -20.79
CA GLN A 66 -22.46 -6.30 -21.13
C GLN A 66 -21.88 -5.68 -22.41
N SER A 67 -20.61 -5.95 -22.71
CA SER A 67 -19.96 -5.51 -23.96
C SER A 67 -20.25 -6.43 -25.17
N GLY A 68 -20.93 -7.56 -24.96
CA GLY A 68 -21.25 -8.54 -26.01
C GLY A 68 -20.07 -9.42 -26.43
N GLU A 69 -18.96 -9.41 -25.68
CA GLU A 69 -17.78 -10.26 -25.93
C GLU A 69 -18.04 -11.73 -25.57
N MET A 70 -18.88 -11.98 -24.57
CA MET A 70 -19.25 -13.32 -24.09
C MET A 70 -20.76 -13.47 -23.92
N THR A 71 -21.26 -14.69 -24.11
CA THR A 71 -22.63 -15.02 -23.71
C THR A 71 -22.73 -15.09 -22.18
N LEU A 72 -23.92 -14.84 -21.63
CA LEU A 72 -24.15 -14.95 -20.19
C LEU A 72 -23.81 -16.35 -19.65
N GLU A 73 -24.16 -17.40 -20.40
CA GLU A 73 -23.90 -18.79 -20.02
C GLU A 73 -22.39 -19.10 -19.97
N ASP A 74 -21.65 -18.69 -21.00
CA ASP A 74 -20.19 -18.90 -21.05
C ASP A 74 -19.48 -18.09 -19.96
N ALA A 75 -19.90 -16.84 -19.73
CA ALA A 75 -19.33 -15.98 -18.70
C ALA A 75 -19.58 -16.54 -17.30
N GLN A 76 -20.79 -17.01 -17.01
CA GLN A 76 -21.12 -17.65 -15.73
C GLN A 76 -20.31 -18.93 -15.52
N ALA A 77 -20.15 -19.78 -16.54
CA ALA A 77 -19.38 -21.01 -16.45
C ALA A 77 -17.86 -20.76 -16.24
N GLU A 78 -17.27 -19.77 -16.90
CA GLU A 78 -15.87 -19.39 -16.73
C GLU A 78 -15.62 -18.65 -15.41
N ALA A 79 -16.56 -17.80 -14.99
CA ALA A 79 -16.50 -17.13 -13.70
C ALA A 79 -16.53 -18.12 -12.53
N LEU A 80 -17.42 -19.12 -12.57
CA LEU A 80 -17.46 -20.19 -11.57
C LEU A 80 -16.18 -21.01 -11.56
N ARG A 81 -15.58 -21.31 -12.73
CA ARG A 81 -14.27 -21.98 -12.81
C ARG A 81 -13.16 -21.14 -12.17
N SER A 82 -13.15 -19.83 -12.43
CA SER A 82 -12.16 -18.90 -11.89
C SER A 82 -12.28 -18.77 -10.38
N VAL A 83 -13.50 -18.58 -9.86
CA VAL A 83 -13.76 -18.45 -8.42
C VAL A 83 -13.52 -19.77 -7.67
N SER A 84 -13.90 -20.92 -8.24
CA SER A 84 -13.68 -22.23 -7.61
C SER A 84 -12.19 -22.59 -7.50
N ALA A 85 -11.33 -21.97 -8.32
CA ALA A 85 -9.88 -22.14 -8.27
C ALA A 85 -9.20 -21.24 -7.22
N MET A 86 -9.93 -20.31 -6.58
CA MET A 86 -9.40 -19.43 -5.56
C MET A 86 -9.27 -20.17 -4.23
N LEU A 87 -8.09 -20.75 -4.00
CA LEU A 87 -7.66 -21.31 -2.72
C LEU A 87 -6.79 -20.29 -1.98
N TYR A 88 -6.96 -20.21 -0.67
CA TYR A 88 -6.15 -19.35 0.19
C TYR A 88 -5.90 -20.04 1.54
N SER A 89 -4.89 -19.57 2.28
CA SER A 89 -4.55 -20.10 3.62
C SER A 89 -4.47 -21.63 3.69
N GLY A 90 -3.93 -22.27 2.64
CA GLY A 90 -3.84 -23.72 2.49
C GLY A 90 -4.97 -24.23 1.59
N ASP A 91 -6.04 -24.71 2.23
CA ASP A 91 -7.16 -25.39 1.58
C ASP A 91 -8.51 -24.64 1.73
N ASP A 92 -8.49 -23.42 2.27
CA ASP A 92 -9.70 -22.58 2.33
C ASP A 92 -10.11 -22.13 0.94
N TYR A 93 -11.41 -22.06 0.69
CA TYR A 93 -11.98 -21.95 -0.64
C TYR A 93 -13.14 -20.95 -0.67
N VAL A 94 -13.35 -20.35 -1.84
CA VAL A 94 -14.54 -19.51 -2.09
C VAL A 94 -15.71 -20.40 -2.54
N PHE A 95 -16.88 -20.16 -1.98
CA PHE A 95 -18.14 -20.73 -2.45
C PHE A 95 -19.02 -19.67 -3.11
N VAL A 96 -19.91 -20.12 -3.99
CA VAL A 96 -20.91 -19.27 -4.65
C VAL A 96 -22.27 -19.93 -4.52
N VAL A 97 -23.28 -19.16 -4.12
CA VAL A 97 -24.67 -19.59 -3.99
C VAL A 97 -25.56 -18.68 -4.84
N SER A 98 -26.65 -19.21 -5.41
CA SER A 98 -27.69 -18.40 -6.02
C SER A 98 -28.66 -17.85 -4.97
N HIS A 99 -29.43 -16.81 -5.30
CA HIS A 99 -30.53 -16.31 -4.46
C HIS A 99 -31.66 -17.33 -4.28
N ASP A 100 -31.70 -18.37 -5.12
CA ASP A 100 -32.57 -19.54 -4.97
C ASP A 100 -31.95 -20.64 -4.09
N TYR A 101 -30.87 -20.32 -3.35
CA TYR A 101 -30.17 -21.19 -2.40
C TYR A 101 -29.53 -22.43 -3.06
N VAL A 102 -29.25 -22.36 -4.36
CA VAL A 102 -28.51 -23.42 -5.08
C VAL A 102 -27.03 -23.14 -4.96
N MET A 103 -26.25 -24.11 -4.50
CA MET A 103 -24.80 -23.99 -4.44
C MET A 103 -24.21 -24.12 -5.85
N LEU A 104 -23.52 -23.10 -6.33
CA LEU A 104 -22.95 -23.04 -7.68
C LEU A 104 -21.45 -23.37 -7.69
N ALA A 105 -20.73 -23.08 -6.61
CA ALA A 105 -19.32 -23.42 -6.42
C ALA A 105 -19.05 -23.75 -4.95
N ASN A 106 -18.28 -24.81 -4.68
CA ASN A 106 -17.85 -25.22 -3.34
C ASN A 106 -16.66 -26.19 -3.45
N SER A 107 -15.80 -26.30 -2.43
CA SER A 107 -14.76 -27.35 -2.42
C SER A 107 -15.34 -28.75 -2.29
N ASN A 108 -16.50 -28.90 -1.66
CA ASN A 108 -17.23 -30.17 -1.63
C ASN A 108 -18.06 -30.31 -2.92
N PRO A 109 -17.69 -31.20 -3.86
CA PRO A 109 -18.40 -31.33 -5.13
C PRO A 109 -19.82 -31.91 -4.96
N ASN A 110 -20.11 -32.61 -3.86
CA ASN A 110 -21.40 -33.26 -3.65
C ASN A 110 -22.54 -32.28 -3.37
N VAL A 111 -22.22 -31.04 -2.95
CA VAL A 111 -23.23 -30.01 -2.69
C VAL A 111 -23.45 -29.11 -3.90
N VAL A 112 -22.58 -29.13 -4.92
CA VAL A 112 -22.72 -28.28 -6.10
C VAL A 112 -23.97 -28.69 -6.91
N ASN A 113 -24.71 -27.71 -7.41
CA ASN A 113 -26.01 -27.85 -8.08
C ASN A 113 -27.15 -28.43 -7.22
N THR A 114 -27.02 -28.38 -5.89
CA THR A 114 -28.08 -28.80 -4.96
C THR A 114 -28.71 -27.58 -4.28
N ASN A 115 -30.01 -27.65 -4.00
CA ASN A 115 -30.70 -26.63 -3.23
C ASN A 115 -30.46 -26.87 -1.73
N MET A 116 -29.93 -25.87 -1.05
CA MET A 116 -29.42 -25.97 0.31
C MET A 116 -30.24 -25.14 1.31
N ARG A 117 -31.43 -24.64 0.91
CA ARG A 117 -32.26 -23.74 1.73
C ARG A 117 -32.56 -24.30 3.12
N ASP A 118 -32.96 -25.57 3.18
CA ASP A 118 -33.38 -26.22 4.43
C ASP A 118 -32.21 -26.81 5.24
N ARG A 119 -30.96 -26.65 4.80
CA ARG A 119 -29.79 -27.14 5.55
C ARG A 119 -29.64 -26.33 6.83
N THR A 120 -29.56 -27.03 7.96
CA THR A 120 -29.33 -26.45 9.27
C THR A 120 -28.00 -26.92 9.87
N ASP A 121 -27.41 -26.10 10.73
CA ASP A 121 -26.36 -26.55 11.65
C ASP A 121 -26.99 -27.37 12.81
N SER A 122 -26.16 -27.96 13.67
CA SER A 122 -26.59 -28.77 14.82
C SER A 122 -27.40 -27.97 15.86
N ARG A 123 -27.39 -26.64 15.77
CA ARG A 123 -28.16 -25.72 16.62
C ARG A 123 -29.48 -25.29 15.96
N GLY A 124 -29.80 -25.82 14.78
CA GLY A 124 -31.02 -25.52 14.03
C GLY A 124 -30.96 -24.23 13.21
N LYS A 125 -29.78 -23.62 13.07
CA LYS A 125 -29.59 -22.39 12.30
C LYS A 125 -29.57 -22.70 10.81
N ARG A 126 -30.49 -22.08 10.05
CA ARG A 126 -30.52 -22.14 8.57
C ARG A 126 -29.49 -21.19 7.98
N PHE A 127 -28.23 -21.57 8.08
CA PHE A 127 -27.11 -20.68 7.79
C PHE A 127 -27.04 -20.27 6.31
N ILE A 128 -27.39 -21.18 5.38
CA ILE A 128 -27.46 -20.86 3.94
C ILE A 128 -28.50 -19.78 3.67
N GLU A 129 -29.70 -19.91 4.28
CA GLU A 129 -30.76 -18.92 4.16
C GLU A 129 -30.31 -17.56 4.73
N GLU A 130 -29.75 -17.57 5.94
CA GLU A 130 -29.31 -16.37 6.63
C GLU A 130 -28.25 -15.58 5.86
N TYR A 131 -27.17 -16.21 5.39
CA TYR A 131 -26.13 -15.46 4.71
C TYR A 131 -26.54 -15.04 3.30
N THR A 132 -27.41 -15.81 2.63
CA THR A 132 -27.86 -15.49 1.26
C THR A 132 -28.82 -14.31 1.31
N ASP A 133 -29.82 -14.33 2.20
CA ASP A 133 -30.76 -13.24 2.37
C ASP A 133 -30.09 -12.02 3.04
N GLY A 134 -29.20 -12.25 4.00
CA GLY A 134 -28.41 -11.21 4.64
C GLY A 134 -27.55 -10.43 3.64
N ALA A 135 -26.79 -11.14 2.80
CA ALA A 135 -25.99 -10.51 1.74
C ALA A 135 -26.89 -9.79 0.73
N ARG A 136 -28.00 -10.41 0.30
CA ARG A 136 -28.94 -9.79 -0.66
C ARG A 136 -29.55 -8.49 -0.15
N LEU A 137 -29.92 -8.42 1.14
CA LEU A 137 -30.56 -7.26 1.74
C LEU A 137 -29.58 -6.16 2.18
N GLN A 138 -28.40 -6.53 2.67
CA GLN A 138 -27.43 -5.60 3.29
C GLN A 138 -26.21 -5.34 2.40
N GLY A 139 -26.11 -6.00 1.24
CA GLY A 139 -24.94 -6.01 0.36
C GLY A 139 -23.90 -7.05 0.79
N SER A 140 -23.67 -7.21 2.09
CA SER A 140 -22.81 -8.26 2.65
C SER A 140 -23.15 -8.59 4.11
N ILE A 141 -22.68 -9.72 4.61
CA ILE A 141 -22.92 -10.16 5.99
C ILE A 141 -21.75 -10.99 6.53
N PHE A 142 -21.43 -10.78 7.81
CA PHE A 142 -20.67 -11.75 8.61
C PHE A 142 -21.64 -12.60 9.41
N THR A 143 -21.48 -13.92 9.35
CA THR A 143 -22.25 -14.84 10.19
C THR A 143 -21.38 -15.98 10.69
N THR A 144 -21.75 -16.53 11.85
CA THR A 144 -21.11 -17.71 12.42
C THR A 144 -22.13 -18.83 12.52
N PHE A 145 -21.77 -20.05 12.12
CA PHE A 145 -22.61 -21.23 12.19
C PHE A 145 -21.76 -22.49 12.43
N GLY A 146 -22.41 -23.58 12.85
CA GLY A 146 -21.73 -24.84 13.09
C GLY A 146 -21.42 -25.52 11.76
N PHE A 147 -20.17 -25.90 11.56
CA PHE A 147 -19.69 -26.49 10.32
C PHE A 147 -18.87 -27.74 10.62
N ASN A 148 -19.06 -28.75 9.78
CA ASN A 148 -18.28 -29.97 9.83
C ASN A 148 -17.42 -30.06 8.56
N PRO A 149 -16.09 -29.84 8.66
CA PRO A 149 -15.21 -29.80 7.50
C PRO A 149 -15.10 -31.12 6.73
N ASN A 150 -15.40 -32.27 7.35
CA ASN A 150 -15.26 -33.58 6.71
C ASN A 150 -16.60 -34.27 6.41
N ASP A 151 -17.75 -33.66 6.75
CA ASP A 151 -19.08 -34.30 6.70
C ASP A 151 -19.14 -35.71 7.37
N GLU A 152 -18.18 -36.06 8.23
CA GLU A 152 -18.14 -37.31 9.02
C GLU A 152 -18.90 -37.16 10.35
N GLU A 153 -19.07 -38.24 11.12
CA GLU A 153 -19.79 -38.28 12.40
C GLU A 153 -19.02 -37.55 13.55
N GLY A 154 -18.56 -36.33 13.30
CA GLY A 154 -17.79 -35.46 14.19
C GLY A 154 -18.59 -34.27 14.72
N ALA A 155 -18.04 -33.61 15.75
CA ALA A 155 -18.64 -32.41 16.33
C ALA A 155 -18.47 -31.21 15.39
N GLU A 156 -19.55 -30.44 15.18
CA GLU A 156 -19.48 -29.18 14.46
C GLU A 156 -18.57 -28.17 15.20
N VAL A 157 -17.76 -27.47 14.43
CA VAL A 157 -16.95 -26.34 14.89
C VAL A 157 -17.55 -25.05 14.36
N ASP A 158 -17.48 -23.98 15.14
CA ASP A 158 -17.97 -22.68 14.69
C ASP A 158 -17.13 -22.19 13.50
N LYS A 159 -17.79 -21.82 12.40
CA LYS A 159 -17.17 -21.25 11.20
C LYS A 159 -17.62 -19.82 11.02
N LEU A 160 -16.67 -18.89 11.05
CA LEU A 160 -16.91 -17.48 10.77
C LEU A 160 -16.88 -17.25 9.26
N THR A 161 -18.00 -16.84 8.70
CA THR A 161 -18.20 -16.73 7.25
C THR A 161 -18.56 -15.30 6.88
N TYR A 162 -17.96 -14.80 5.81
CA TYR A 162 -18.34 -13.56 5.15
C TYR A 162 -18.93 -13.86 3.78
N VAL A 163 -20.05 -13.21 3.47
CA VAL A 163 -20.75 -13.38 2.19
C VAL A 163 -21.11 -12.01 1.63
N GLN A 164 -20.83 -11.81 0.36
CA GLN A 164 -21.14 -10.58 -0.38
C GLN A 164 -22.04 -10.89 -1.56
N ASN A 165 -23.01 -10.01 -1.78
CA ASN A 165 -23.98 -10.13 -2.86
C ASN A 165 -23.39 -9.68 -4.19
N PHE A 166 -23.65 -10.46 -5.22
CA PHE A 166 -23.41 -10.11 -6.62
C PHE A 166 -24.75 -10.01 -7.34
N ALA A 167 -25.34 -8.82 -7.27
CA ALA A 167 -26.69 -8.55 -7.77
C ALA A 167 -26.92 -8.86 -9.27
N PRO A 168 -25.98 -8.62 -10.21
CA PRO A 168 -26.22 -8.81 -11.64
C PRO A 168 -26.70 -10.21 -12.02
N TRP A 169 -26.19 -11.25 -11.35
CA TRP A 169 -26.55 -12.64 -11.61
C TRP A 169 -27.44 -13.26 -10.53
N GLY A 170 -27.85 -12.48 -9.52
CA GLY A 170 -28.58 -13.00 -8.37
C GLY A 170 -27.76 -14.03 -7.59
N TRP A 171 -26.45 -13.80 -7.47
CA TRP A 171 -25.53 -14.70 -6.78
C TRP A 171 -25.01 -14.06 -5.48
N ALA A 172 -24.44 -14.86 -4.61
CA ALA A 172 -23.66 -14.40 -3.48
C ALA A 172 -22.40 -15.26 -3.37
N ALA A 173 -21.25 -14.60 -3.25
CA ALA A 173 -19.96 -15.25 -3.06
C ALA A 173 -19.55 -15.13 -1.60
N GLY A 174 -18.93 -16.17 -1.06
CA GLY A 174 -18.54 -16.19 0.34
C GLY A 174 -17.37 -17.10 0.62
N THR A 175 -16.74 -16.86 1.76
CA THR A 175 -15.74 -17.76 2.33
C THR A 175 -15.79 -17.67 3.85
N GLY A 176 -15.18 -18.62 4.54
CA GLY A 176 -15.11 -18.60 5.98
C GLY A 176 -13.96 -19.40 6.53
N VAL A 177 -13.55 -19.02 7.74
CA VAL A 177 -12.47 -19.66 8.50
C VAL A 177 -13.04 -20.38 9.71
N LEU A 178 -12.44 -21.51 10.09
CA LEU A 178 -12.84 -22.21 11.30
C LEU A 178 -12.38 -21.41 12.52
N GLN A 179 -13.24 -21.31 13.54
CA GLN A 179 -12.89 -20.65 14.78
C GLN A 179 -11.79 -21.40 15.54
N THR A 180 -11.67 -22.72 15.31
CA THR A 180 -10.56 -23.54 15.82
C THR A 180 -9.20 -23.06 15.35
N ASP A 181 -9.09 -22.59 14.11
CA ASP A 181 -7.82 -22.12 13.53
C ASP A 181 -7.38 -20.80 14.19
N ILE A 182 -8.35 -19.95 14.52
CA ILE A 182 -8.13 -18.73 15.32
C ILE A 182 -7.71 -19.08 16.74
N GLU A 183 -8.36 -20.08 17.33
CA GLU A 183 -8.06 -20.53 18.69
C GLU A 183 -6.68 -21.20 18.79
N GLU A 184 -6.25 -21.96 17.79
CA GLU A 184 -4.93 -22.58 17.77
C GLU A 184 -3.82 -21.52 17.74
N LEU A 185 -3.94 -20.52 16.87
CA LEU A 185 -3.02 -19.37 16.83
C LEU A 185 -3.02 -18.60 18.15
N TYR A 186 -4.19 -18.41 18.75
CA TYR A 186 -4.33 -17.76 20.04
C TYR A 186 -3.65 -18.57 21.16
N TRP A 187 -3.84 -19.88 21.22
CA TRP A 187 -3.25 -20.74 22.25
C TRP A 187 -1.73 -20.83 22.14
N GLN A 188 -1.18 -20.80 20.93
CA GLN A 188 0.27 -20.73 20.74
C GLN A 188 0.84 -19.44 21.37
N GLU A 189 0.18 -18.31 21.16
CA GLU A 189 0.59 -17.03 21.74
C GLU A 189 0.40 -16.99 23.26
N VAL A 190 -0.68 -17.60 23.77
CA VAL A 190 -0.93 -17.76 25.20
C VAL A 190 0.18 -18.58 25.86
N ILE A 191 0.59 -19.71 25.28
CA ILE A 191 1.65 -20.56 25.82
C ILE A 191 2.98 -19.81 25.87
N SER A 192 3.35 -19.13 24.78
CA SER A 192 4.58 -18.33 24.70
C SER A 192 4.60 -17.23 25.78
N SER A 193 3.54 -16.41 25.82
CA SER A 193 3.40 -15.29 26.76
C SER A 193 3.37 -15.76 28.22
N THR A 194 2.68 -16.87 28.51
CA THR A 194 2.62 -17.46 29.86
C THR A 194 3.97 -18.01 30.29
N THR A 195 4.73 -18.63 29.39
CA THR A 195 6.07 -19.16 29.70
C THR A 195 7.03 -18.04 30.08
N ILE A 196 7.04 -16.94 29.33
CA ILE A 196 7.83 -15.75 29.63
C ILE A 196 7.40 -15.14 30.97
N ALA A 197 6.08 -15.03 31.20
CA ALA A 197 5.53 -14.48 32.42
C ALA A 197 5.94 -15.29 33.67
N LEU A 198 5.83 -16.62 33.60
CA LEU A 198 6.24 -17.51 34.68
C LEU A 198 7.74 -17.44 34.95
N ALA A 199 8.57 -17.35 33.90
CA ALA A 199 10.01 -17.18 34.04
C ALA A 199 10.36 -15.87 34.76
N LEU A 200 9.70 -14.76 34.40
CA LEU A 200 9.90 -13.45 35.02
C LEU A 200 9.38 -13.40 36.47
N ILE A 201 8.23 -14.01 36.76
CA ILE A 201 7.69 -14.11 38.13
C ILE A 201 8.62 -14.97 38.99
N ALA A 202 9.12 -16.10 38.47
CA ALA A 202 10.07 -16.95 39.18
C ALA A 202 11.37 -16.21 39.48
N ALA A 203 11.95 -15.52 38.49
CA ALA A 203 13.14 -14.69 38.67
C ALA A 203 12.92 -13.58 39.70
N SER A 204 11.78 -12.87 39.63
CA SER A 204 11.41 -11.80 40.58
C SER A 204 11.18 -12.33 41.99
N THR A 205 10.61 -13.53 42.12
CA THR A 205 10.37 -14.17 43.43
C THR A 205 11.68 -14.65 44.06
N VAL A 206 12.58 -15.25 43.27
CA VAL A 206 13.92 -15.64 43.74
C VAL A 206 14.72 -14.41 44.14
N LEU A 207 14.72 -13.36 43.32
CA LEU A 207 15.42 -12.12 43.61
C LEU A 207 14.84 -11.43 44.86
N GLY A 208 13.52 -11.34 44.96
CA GLY A 208 12.83 -10.80 46.13
C GLY A 208 13.11 -11.60 47.41
N TRP A 209 13.16 -12.94 47.33
CA TRP A 209 13.55 -13.79 48.46
C TRP A 209 15.01 -13.60 48.87
N LEU A 210 15.93 -13.50 47.90
CA LEU A 210 17.35 -13.25 48.16
C LEU A 210 17.55 -11.91 48.86
N ILE A 211 16.88 -10.85 48.39
CA ILE A 211 16.91 -9.50 48.98
C ILE A 211 16.27 -9.51 50.38
N ALA A 212 15.07 -10.07 50.53
CA ALA A 212 14.41 -10.15 51.84
C ALA A 212 15.26 -10.93 52.86
N ARG A 213 15.94 -12.00 52.43
CA ARG A 213 16.85 -12.79 53.26
C ARG A 213 18.15 -12.05 53.59
N SER A 214 18.73 -11.33 52.64
CA SER A 214 20.00 -10.62 52.81
C SER A 214 19.87 -9.38 53.69
N LEU A 215 18.70 -8.74 53.73
CA LEU A 215 18.42 -7.59 54.60
C LEU A 215 17.83 -7.97 55.96
N THR A 216 16.78 -8.80 55.99
CA THR A 216 16.00 -8.99 57.23
C THR A 216 16.76 -9.77 58.30
N ARG A 217 17.52 -10.81 57.92
CA ARG A 217 18.21 -11.67 58.89
C ARG A 217 19.32 -10.92 59.64
N PRO A 218 20.23 -10.20 58.97
CA PRO A 218 21.28 -9.45 59.67
C PRO A 218 20.72 -8.34 60.55
N ILE A 219 19.69 -7.61 60.10
CA ILE A 219 19.09 -6.52 60.88
C ILE A 219 18.43 -7.06 62.16
N ASN A 220 17.66 -8.15 62.08
CA ASN A 220 17.05 -8.75 63.26
C ASN A 220 18.10 -9.30 64.23
N ARG A 221 19.17 -9.92 63.73
CA ARG A 221 20.28 -10.40 64.58
C ARG A 221 21.01 -9.27 65.28
N LEU A 222 21.32 -8.18 64.57
CA LEU A 222 21.95 -7.00 65.18
C LEU A 222 21.04 -6.37 66.23
N SER A 223 19.73 -6.33 65.98
CA SER A 223 18.74 -5.86 66.95
C SER A 223 18.69 -6.76 68.20
N GLU A 224 18.65 -8.09 68.03
CA GLU A 224 18.68 -9.07 69.13
C GLU A 224 19.98 -8.96 69.94
N GLN A 225 21.15 -8.89 69.28
CA GLN A 225 22.44 -8.72 69.93
C GLN A 225 22.53 -7.41 70.72
N MET A 226 21.91 -6.34 70.21
CA MET A 226 21.84 -5.06 70.91
C MET A 226 20.98 -5.15 72.19
N VAL A 227 19.87 -5.90 72.15
CA VAL A 227 19.02 -6.15 73.33
C VAL A 227 19.73 -7.04 74.36
N GLU A 228 20.44 -8.09 73.94
CA GLU A 228 21.20 -8.96 74.86
C GLU A 228 22.34 -8.21 75.57
N MET A 229 22.95 -7.23 74.88
CA MET A 229 23.95 -6.36 75.48
C MET A 229 23.35 -5.40 76.52
N THR A 230 22.12 -4.93 76.33
CA THR A 230 21.42 -4.14 77.37
C THR A 230 21.07 -4.97 78.60
N ASP A 231 20.93 -6.29 78.45
CA ASP A 231 20.74 -7.25 79.56
C ASP A 231 22.07 -7.71 80.20
N GLY A 232 23.19 -7.02 79.90
CA GLY A 232 24.49 -7.23 80.55
C GLY A 232 25.30 -8.42 80.03
N LYS A 233 24.92 -9.02 78.88
CA LYS A 233 25.64 -10.12 78.25
C LYS A 233 26.58 -9.57 77.17
N PHE A 234 27.84 -9.36 77.51
CA PHE A 234 28.83 -8.78 76.58
C PHE A 234 29.73 -9.81 75.89
N ASP A 235 29.65 -11.08 76.28
CA ASP A 235 30.49 -12.19 75.76
C ASP A 235 29.97 -12.81 74.44
N LEU A 236 29.34 -11.98 73.61
CA LEU A 236 28.73 -12.37 72.33
C LEU A 236 29.64 -11.90 71.19
N VAL A 237 29.74 -12.61 70.07
CA VAL A 237 30.47 -12.10 68.89
C VAL A 237 29.47 -11.41 67.97
N ILE A 238 29.68 -10.13 67.67
CA ILE A 238 28.81 -9.41 66.73
C ILE A 238 29.05 -9.94 65.32
N GLU A 239 28.01 -10.53 64.74
CA GLU A 239 28.10 -11.11 63.40
C GLU A 239 27.97 -10.01 62.33
N GLY A 240 28.75 -10.10 61.26
CA GLY A 240 28.64 -9.18 60.12
C GLY A 240 29.56 -7.95 60.15
N VAL A 241 30.45 -7.84 61.14
CA VAL A 241 31.48 -6.76 61.26
C VAL A 241 32.38 -6.65 60.01
N THR A 242 32.62 -7.79 59.32
CA THR A 242 33.42 -7.89 58.09
C THR A 242 32.65 -7.59 56.80
N ARG A 243 31.35 -7.29 56.88
CA ARG A 243 30.57 -6.87 55.71
C ARG A 243 30.97 -5.46 55.28
N HIS A 244 31.00 -5.21 53.98
CA HIS A 244 31.43 -3.94 53.39
C HIS A 244 30.26 -3.04 52.97
N ASP A 245 29.04 -3.34 53.43
CA ASP A 245 27.81 -2.60 53.14
C ASP A 245 27.31 -1.84 54.39
N GLU A 246 26.18 -1.14 54.26
CA GLU A 246 25.55 -0.31 55.30
C GLU A 246 25.17 -1.14 56.54
N ILE A 247 24.83 -2.42 56.34
CA ILE A 247 24.57 -3.36 57.43
C ILE A 247 25.86 -3.69 58.19
N GLY A 248 26.98 -3.87 57.48
CA GLY A 248 28.31 -4.01 58.08
C GLY A 248 28.75 -2.78 58.87
N ALA A 249 28.39 -1.58 58.38
CA ALA A 249 28.63 -0.34 59.12
C ALA A 249 27.87 -0.34 60.45
N MET A 250 26.60 -0.75 60.46
CA MET A 250 25.83 -0.91 61.70
C MET A 250 26.42 -1.98 62.62
N ALA A 251 26.85 -3.13 62.10
CA ALA A 251 27.47 -4.20 62.88
C ALA A 251 28.76 -3.75 63.58
N ARG A 252 29.61 -2.98 62.88
CA ARG A 252 30.83 -2.39 63.47
C ARG A 252 30.50 -1.44 64.62
N SER A 253 29.46 -0.62 64.47
CA SER A 253 29.02 0.28 65.53
C SER A 253 28.53 -0.49 66.76
N VAL A 254 27.81 -1.60 66.58
CA VAL A 254 27.37 -2.47 67.69
C VAL A 254 28.56 -3.19 68.34
N GLU A 255 29.58 -3.62 67.58
CA GLU A 255 30.80 -4.23 68.13
C GLU A 255 31.60 -3.27 69.01
N VAL A 256 31.71 -1.99 68.62
CA VAL A 256 32.32 -0.97 69.48
C VAL A 256 31.55 -0.83 70.80
N PHE A 257 30.22 -0.85 70.74
CA PHE A 257 29.37 -0.76 71.92
C PHE A 257 29.55 -1.99 72.84
N ARG A 258 29.72 -3.18 72.26
CA ARG A 258 29.99 -4.43 72.99
C ARG A 258 31.36 -4.42 73.66
N GLN A 259 32.41 -4.01 72.94
CA GLN A 259 33.77 -3.89 73.48
C GLN A 259 33.81 -2.94 74.68
N ASN A 260 33.09 -1.83 74.60
CA ASN A 260 32.97 -0.89 75.71
C ASN A 260 32.22 -1.50 76.90
N GLY A 261 31.14 -2.23 76.67
CA GLY A 261 30.41 -2.95 77.73
C GLY A 261 31.22 -4.06 78.41
N LEU A 262 32.00 -4.84 77.64
CA LEU A 262 32.89 -5.90 78.17
C LEU A 262 34.05 -5.32 78.99
N LYS A 263 34.58 -4.17 78.55
CA LYS A 263 35.64 -3.42 79.23
C LYS A 263 35.15 -2.81 80.56
N VAL A 264 33.88 -2.40 80.63
CA VAL A 264 33.23 -1.92 81.87
C VAL A 264 32.88 -3.07 82.81
N SER A 265 32.51 -4.24 82.28
CA SER A 265 32.19 -5.45 83.06
C SER A 265 33.40 -6.16 83.69
N GLN A 266 34.62 -5.93 83.21
CA GLN A 266 35.85 -6.57 83.71
C GLN A 266 36.74 -5.64 84.56
N MET A 267 36.29 -4.41 84.84
CA MET A 267 36.98 -3.54 85.79
C MET A 267 36.77 -4.05 87.23
N THR A 268 37.81 -4.63 87.82
CA THR A 268 37.88 -4.84 89.28
C THR A 268 38.29 -3.53 89.97
N GLU A 269 37.76 -3.29 91.19
CA GLU A 269 38.04 -2.13 92.05
C GLU A 269 39.54 -1.85 92.27
N ALA A 270 40.43 -2.78 91.93
CA ALA A 270 41.88 -2.66 92.08
C ALA A 270 42.60 -1.96 90.90
N GLU A 271 41.99 -1.82 89.72
CA GLU A 271 42.60 -1.14 88.57
C GLU A 271 42.16 0.33 88.45
N ALA A 272 40.99 0.67 89.03
CA ALA A 272 40.52 2.04 89.23
C ALA A 272 41.41 2.87 90.19
N ALA A 273 42.22 2.21 91.04
CA ALA A 273 43.03 2.88 92.08
C ALA A 273 44.46 3.26 91.66
N ARG A 274 44.97 2.79 90.50
CA ARG A 274 46.34 3.14 90.04
C ARG A 274 46.43 4.41 89.21
N ILE A 275 45.32 4.87 88.62
CA ILE A 275 45.30 6.05 87.74
C ILE A 275 45.25 7.37 88.55
N ILE A 276 44.89 7.30 89.85
CA ILE A 276 44.68 8.48 90.71
C ILE A 276 45.97 9.22 91.12
N ARG A 277 47.15 8.59 91.01
CA ARG A 277 48.40 9.21 91.50
C ARG A 277 49.14 10.15 90.55
N ASP A 278 48.68 10.27 89.30
CA ASP A 278 49.25 11.18 88.31
C ASP A 278 48.24 12.26 87.85
N GLN A 279 47.12 12.38 88.58
CA GLN A 279 45.88 12.98 88.11
C GLN A 279 45.91 14.51 88.05
N ALA A 280 46.69 15.20 88.90
CA ALA A 280 46.66 16.66 88.96
C ALA A 280 47.43 17.36 87.82
N ALA A 281 48.51 16.76 87.30
CA ALA A 281 49.23 17.28 86.12
C ALA A 281 48.60 16.80 84.80
N ARG A 282 48.08 15.56 84.76
CA ARG A 282 47.31 15.05 83.62
C ARG A 282 45.92 15.65 83.50
N GLN A 283 45.21 16.05 84.56
CA GLN A 283 43.86 16.64 84.42
C GLN A 283 43.90 18.01 83.77
N SER A 284 44.87 18.87 84.11
CA SER A 284 45.04 20.14 83.40
C SER A 284 45.42 19.88 81.95
N MET A 285 46.44 19.03 81.71
CA MET A 285 46.90 18.74 80.36
C MET A 285 45.84 18.02 79.50
N MET A 286 45.05 17.09 80.06
CA MET A 286 43.94 16.39 79.38
C MET A 286 42.71 17.26 79.20
N SER A 287 42.41 18.17 80.14
CA SER A 287 41.33 19.15 79.98
C SER A 287 41.68 20.14 78.87
N ASP A 288 42.90 20.66 78.86
CA ASP A 288 43.38 21.55 77.79
C ASP A 288 43.44 20.82 76.44
N LEU A 289 43.80 19.53 76.43
CA LEU A 289 43.76 18.69 75.23
C LEU A 289 42.33 18.41 74.76
N GLN A 290 41.42 18.06 75.67
CA GLN A 290 40.01 17.81 75.35
C GLN A 290 39.31 19.07 74.84
N ILE A 291 39.61 20.24 75.37
CA ILE A 291 39.05 21.50 74.88
C ILE A 291 39.64 21.81 73.49
N ALA A 292 40.97 21.82 73.36
CA ALA A 292 41.62 22.24 72.11
C ALA A 292 41.41 21.29 70.93
N PHE A 293 41.40 19.97 71.15
CA PHE A 293 41.11 18.98 70.11
C PHE A 293 39.61 18.70 69.99
N GLY A 294 38.86 18.70 71.10
CA GLY A 294 37.41 18.47 71.09
C GLY A 294 36.67 19.53 70.29
N GLU A 295 37.02 20.81 70.41
CA GLU A 295 36.42 21.86 69.58
C GLU A 295 36.61 21.63 68.08
N VAL A 296 37.77 21.11 67.67
CA VAL A 296 38.08 20.85 66.25
C VAL A 296 37.42 19.55 65.78
N VAL A 297 37.38 18.52 66.62
CA VAL A 297 36.74 17.23 66.30
C VAL A 297 35.23 17.37 66.27
N ASP A 298 34.61 18.06 67.24
CA ASP A 298 33.17 18.33 67.28
C ASP A 298 32.77 19.18 66.06
N ALA A 299 33.55 20.22 65.73
CA ALA A 299 33.34 20.99 64.50
C ALA A 299 33.46 20.10 63.24
N ALA A 300 34.45 19.21 63.16
CA ALA A 300 34.61 18.30 62.03
C ALA A 300 33.48 17.24 61.94
N VAL A 301 32.94 16.79 63.07
CA VAL A 301 31.76 15.91 63.14
C VAL A 301 30.51 16.63 62.64
N ASP A 302 30.36 17.92 62.98
CA ASP A 302 29.30 18.79 62.49
C ASP A 302 29.51 19.24 61.02
N GLY A 303 30.64 18.88 60.41
CA GLY A 303 30.99 19.18 59.02
C GLY A 303 31.71 20.53 58.80
N ASP A 304 32.06 21.26 59.87
CA ASP A 304 32.93 22.44 59.83
C ASP A 304 34.41 22.02 59.92
N PHE A 305 35.03 21.85 58.76
CA PHE A 305 36.45 21.54 58.66
C PHE A 305 37.35 22.79 58.65
N THR A 306 36.85 24.00 58.93
CA THR A 306 37.68 25.23 58.93
C THR A 306 38.46 25.42 60.23
N ARG A 307 38.05 24.71 61.30
CA ARG A 307 38.67 24.79 62.63
C ARG A 307 40.03 24.11 62.67
N ARG A 308 40.93 24.65 63.49
CA ARG A 308 42.30 24.16 63.68
C ARG A 308 42.69 24.19 65.15
N VAL A 309 43.51 23.24 65.56
CA VAL A 309 44.10 23.20 66.90
C VAL A 309 45.15 24.30 66.96
N ALA A 310 44.83 25.40 67.63
CA ALA A 310 45.70 26.57 67.80
C ALA A 310 46.52 26.55 69.10
N ALA A 311 46.24 25.60 70.00
CA ALA A 311 46.92 25.46 71.27
C ALA A 311 48.38 25.03 71.09
N ASN A 312 49.30 25.67 71.82
CA ASN A 312 50.71 25.31 71.86
C ASN A 312 51.01 24.58 73.18
N PHE A 313 51.36 23.30 73.09
CA PHE A 313 51.60 22.47 74.26
C PHE A 313 53.09 22.49 74.64
N PRO A 314 53.44 22.32 75.92
CA PRO A 314 54.83 22.15 76.35
C PRO A 314 55.49 20.87 75.80
N ASP A 315 54.65 19.90 75.42
CA ASP A 315 55.04 18.58 74.93
C ASP A 315 55.14 18.58 73.39
N HIS A 316 56.29 18.12 72.87
CA HIS A 316 56.55 18.07 71.43
C HIS A 316 55.67 17.05 70.70
N GLU A 317 55.35 15.92 71.34
CA GLU A 317 54.49 14.87 70.78
C GLU A 317 53.05 15.38 70.63
N LEU A 318 52.57 16.17 71.58
CA LEU A 318 51.24 16.79 71.52
C LEU A 318 51.13 17.84 70.40
N ASN A 319 52.18 18.62 70.16
CA ASN A 319 52.22 19.56 69.04
C ASN A 319 52.31 18.83 67.68
N MET A 320 53.01 17.70 67.61
CA MET A 320 53.03 16.84 66.42
C MET A 320 51.65 16.21 66.16
N LEU A 321 50.92 15.84 67.21
CA LEU A 321 49.55 15.35 67.10
C LEU A 321 48.60 16.48 66.63
N ALA A 322 48.72 17.69 67.16
CA ALA A 322 47.95 18.85 66.72
C ALA A 322 48.19 19.16 65.23
N ALA A 323 49.45 19.13 64.79
CA ALA A 323 49.80 19.27 63.38
C ALA A 323 49.22 18.15 62.51
N SER A 324 49.23 16.90 62.99
CA SER A 324 48.66 15.76 62.28
C SER A 324 47.13 15.86 62.15
N VAL A 325 46.44 16.29 63.22
CA VAL A 325 44.98 16.55 63.19
C VAL A 325 44.65 17.70 62.24
N ASN A 326 45.40 18.80 62.29
CA ASN A 326 45.22 19.92 61.37
C ASN A 326 45.43 19.50 59.90
N THR A 327 46.43 18.66 59.63
CA THR A 327 46.70 18.12 58.28
C THR A 327 45.56 17.19 57.81
N LEU A 328 45.02 16.37 58.70
CA LEU A 328 43.88 15.50 58.40
C LEU A 328 42.62 16.32 58.09
N VAL A 329 42.28 17.28 58.96
CA VAL A 329 41.11 18.16 58.78
C VAL A 329 41.27 18.98 57.50
N GLU A 330 42.47 19.51 57.21
CA GLU A 330 42.74 20.23 55.95
C GLU A 330 42.60 19.34 54.71
N SER A 331 43.07 18.08 54.77
CA SER A 331 42.90 17.15 53.64
C SER A 331 41.43 16.78 53.41
N VAL A 332 40.65 16.64 54.48
CA VAL A 332 39.21 16.37 54.40
C VAL A 332 38.46 17.59 53.89
N GLU A 333 38.75 18.77 54.44
CA GLU A 333 38.19 20.07 53.99
C GLU A 333 38.41 20.24 52.50
N ARG A 334 39.66 20.16 52.03
CA ARG A 334 40.01 20.37 50.62
C ARG A 334 39.31 19.36 49.71
N GLY A 335 39.30 18.09 50.09
CA GLY A 335 38.64 17.04 49.31
C GLY A 335 37.13 17.22 49.21
N VAL A 336 36.46 17.52 50.34
CA VAL A 336 35.00 17.69 50.41
C VAL A 336 34.55 18.99 49.74
N VAL A 337 35.23 20.10 50.00
CA VAL A 337 34.92 21.41 49.39
C VAL A 337 35.06 21.36 47.88
N GLU A 338 36.18 20.86 47.36
CA GLU A 338 36.41 20.80 45.91
C GLU A 338 35.44 19.80 45.22
N THR A 339 35.10 18.68 45.88
CA THR A 339 34.04 17.78 45.38
C THR A 339 32.70 18.49 45.33
N GLY A 340 32.34 19.22 46.39
CA GLY A 340 31.11 20.00 46.47
C GLY A 340 31.02 21.07 45.40
N GLU A 341 32.12 21.79 45.12
CA GLU A 341 32.20 22.81 44.06
C GLU A 341 31.95 22.20 42.67
N VAL A 342 32.57 21.06 42.35
CA VAL A 342 32.38 20.39 41.05
C VAL A 342 30.98 19.82 40.93
N LEU A 343 30.46 19.17 41.98
CA LEU A 343 29.07 18.66 41.96
C LEU A 343 28.06 19.80 41.86
N ALA A 344 28.30 20.94 42.50
CA ALA A 344 27.48 22.14 42.37
C ALA A 344 27.54 22.71 40.95
N ALA A 345 28.72 22.72 40.30
CA ALA A 345 28.86 23.10 38.90
C ALA A 345 28.06 22.15 37.99
N LEU A 346 28.19 20.83 38.18
CA LEU A 346 27.43 19.82 37.43
C LEU A 346 25.91 19.97 37.61
N ALA A 347 25.45 20.24 38.83
CA ALA A 347 24.03 20.49 39.12
C ALA A 347 23.51 21.77 38.42
N ASN A 348 24.39 22.76 38.22
CA ASN A 348 24.13 23.97 37.44
C ASN A 348 24.47 23.79 35.95
N THR A 349 24.57 22.56 35.46
CA THR A 349 24.84 22.20 34.05
C THR A 349 26.19 22.67 33.49
N ASP A 350 27.12 23.06 34.36
CA ASP A 350 28.49 23.36 33.99
C ASP A 350 29.34 22.09 34.01
N LEU A 351 29.56 21.51 32.82
CA LEU A 351 30.38 20.32 32.63
C LEU A 351 31.86 20.67 32.40
N THR A 352 32.29 21.91 32.61
CA THR A 352 33.69 22.34 32.41
C THR A 352 34.53 22.27 33.69
N SER A 353 33.89 22.24 34.85
CA SER A 353 34.57 22.20 36.15
C SER A 353 35.13 20.80 36.47
N ARG A 354 36.31 20.74 37.07
CA ARG A 354 37.03 19.50 37.41
C ARG A 354 37.76 19.66 38.74
N MET A 355 37.88 18.58 39.49
CA MET A 355 38.77 18.52 40.66
C MET A 355 40.21 18.52 40.17
N ARG A 356 40.97 19.58 40.47
CA ARG A 356 42.37 19.80 40.06
C ARG A 356 43.35 19.63 41.21
N GLY A 357 42.92 19.70 42.46
CA GLY A 357 43.74 19.55 43.66
C GLY A 357 44.60 18.29 43.67
N GLU A 358 45.75 18.36 44.34
CA GLU A 358 46.58 17.20 44.63
C GLU A 358 46.00 16.43 45.82
N HIS A 359 45.41 15.27 45.52
CA HIS A 359 44.81 14.38 46.51
C HIS A 359 45.55 13.04 46.55
N ARG A 360 45.47 12.33 47.68
CA ARG A 360 46.08 11.01 47.87
C ARG A 360 45.05 10.01 48.41
N GLY A 361 45.31 8.71 48.23
CA GLY A 361 44.46 7.64 48.75
C GLY A 361 43.00 7.74 48.28
N ALA A 362 42.05 7.68 49.21
CA ALA A 362 40.62 7.71 48.91
C ALA A 362 40.17 8.99 48.19
N PHE A 363 40.74 10.16 48.54
CA PHE A 363 40.40 11.43 47.88
C PHE A 363 40.94 11.51 46.45
N ALA A 364 42.06 10.85 46.15
CA ALA A 364 42.53 10.73 44.77
C ALA A 364 41.57 9.90 43.92
N LYS A 365 41.06 8.79 44.48
CA LYS A 365 40.02 7.99 43.83
C LYS A 365 38.74 8.81 43.63
N LEU A 366 38.29 9.54 44.65
CA LEU A 366 37.11 10.41 44.55
C LEU A 366 37.26 11.46 43.45
N LYS A 367 38.42 12.15 43.38
CA LYS A 367 38.77 13.06 42.29
C LYS A 367 38.60 12.41 40.92
N ASN A 368 39.17 11.22 40.75
CA ASN A 368 39.11 10.50 39.48
C ASN A 368 37.68 10.11 39.13
N ASP A 369 36.93 9.55 40.07
CA ASP A 369 35.54 9.13 39.87
C ASP A 369 34.63 10.33 39.51
N VAL A 370 34.77 11.46 40.21
CA VAL A 370 34.00 12.70 39.94
C VAL A 370 34.35 13.28 38.56
N ASN A 371 35.64 13.37 38.24
CA ASN A 371 36.08 13.84 36.93
C ASN A 371 35.62 12.89 35.81
N GLU A 372 35.64 11.58 36.03
CA GLU A 372 35.17 10.58 35.05
C GLU A 372 33.67 10.72 34.76
N VAL A 373 32.84 10.99 35.79
CA VAL A 373 31.42 11.31 35.59
C VAL A 373 31.25 12.57 34.76
N ALA A 374 31.99 13.64 35.08
CA ALA A 374 31.94 14.89 34.33
C ALA A 374 32.38 14.70 32.88
N ASP A 375 33.42 13.89 32.63
CA ASP A 375 33.90 13.57 31.28
C ASP A 375 32.88 12.75 30.49
N LYS A 376 32.25 11.74 31.11
CA LYS A 376 31.19 10.94 30.47
C LYS A 376 29.98 11.79 30.10
N LEU A 377 29.54 12.69 30.97
CA LEU A 377 28.45 13.62 30.67
C LEU A 377 28.82 14.58 29.54
N THR A 378 30.04 15.13 29.56
CA THR A 378 30.56 15.97 28.46
C THR A 378 30.53 15.21 27.13
N MET A 379 31.00 13.96 27.09
CA MET A 379 30.97 13.13 25.87
C MET A 379 29.54 12.91 25.36
N ILE A 380 28.61 12.56 26.24
CA ILE A 380 27.20 12.32 25.88
C ILE A 380 26.57 13.60 25.30
N VAL A 381 26.72 14.74 25.97
CA VAL A 381 26.20 16.05 25.54
C VAL A 381 26.79 16.46 24.18
N THR A 382 28.11 16.29 24.00
CA THR A 382 28.77 16.60 22.71
C THR A 382 28.29 15.68 21.60
N GLN A 383 28.12 14.38 21.86
CA GLN A 383 27.59 13.43 20.89
C GLN A 383 26.15 13.76 20.51
N LEU A 384 25.29 14.13 21.47
CA LEU A 384 23.91 14.54 21.21
C LEU A 384 23.84 15.79 20.30
N ARG A 385 24.68 16.81 20.55
CA ARG A 385 24.81 17.98 19.66
C ARG A 385 25.23 17.60 18.24
N GLY A 386 26.20 16.69 18.10
CA GLY A 386 26.64 16.19 16.80
C GLY A 386 25.54 15.42 16.05
N THR A 387 24.81 14.56 16.76
CA THR A 387 23.68 13.80 16.21
C THR A 387 22.55 14.73 15.78
N SER A 388 22.19 15.73 16.59
CA SER A 388 21.18 16.74 16.25
C SER A 388 21.55 17.53 14.99
N GLY A 389 22.81 17.98 14.88
CA GLY A 389 23.31 18.67 13.70
C GLY A 389 23.23 17.80 12.43
N THR A 390 23.61 16.53 12.55
CA THR A 390 23.52 15.56 11.44
C THR A 390 22.07 15.31 11.03
N LEU A 391 21.16 15.19 12.01
CA LEU A 391 19.73 15.01 11.77
C LEU A 391 19.14 16.20 11.00
N LYS A 392 19.47 17.45 11.39
CA LYS A 392 19.03 18.67 10.68
C LYS A 392 19.54 18.75 9.25
N SER A 393 20.79 18.34 9.00
CA SER A 393 21.32 18.29 7.64
C SER A 393 20.59 17.26 6.80
N ALA A 394 20.33 16.07 7.34
CA ALA A 394 19.58 15.02 6.65
C ALA A 394 18.14 15.45 6.36
N THR A 395 17.43 16.06 7.31
CA THR A 395 16.06 16.56 7.08
C THR A 395 16.02 17.66 6.02
N SER A 396 17.03 18.55 5.98
CA SER A 396 17.13 19.58 4.94
C SER A 396 17.34 18.98 3.53
N GLU A 397 18.11 17.91 3.42
CA GLU A 397 18.32 17.19 2.15
C GLU A 397 17.05 16.46 1.71
N ILE A 398 16.34 15.81 2.64
CA ILE A 398 15.04 15.18 2.37
C ILE A 398 14.02 16.25 1.93
N LEU A 399 14.00 17.43 2.56
CA LEU A 399 13.12 18.54 2.18
C LEU A 399 13.38 19.03 0.75
N ALA A 400 14.65 19.14 0.36
CA ALA A 400 15.00 19.48 -1.01
C ALA A 400 14.50 18.41 -2.00
N GLY A 401 14.67 17.12 -1.66
CA GLY A 401 14.16 16.01 -2.45
C GLY A 401 12.63 15.96 -2.55
N ALA A 402 11.92 16.25 -1.45
CA ALA A 402 10.46 16.33 -1.43
C ALA A 402 9.93 17.47 -2.31
N ASN A 403 10.60 18.64 -2.30
CA ASN A 403 10.25 19.75 -3.17
C ASN A 403 10.49 19.44 -4.66
N ASP A 404 11.60 18.78 -5.02
CA ASP A 404 11.84 18.31 -6.40
C ASP A 404 10.76 17.31 -6.83
N LEU A 405 10.40 16.38 -5.94
CA LEU A 405 9.33 15.42 -6.20
C LEU A 405 7.98 16.11 -6.40
N SER A 406 7.66 17.14 -5.62
CA SER A 406 6.45 17.97 -5.78
C SER A 406 6.38 18.60 -7.17
N GLU A 407 7.50 19.21 -7.60
CA GLU A 407 7.56 19.88 -8.90
C GLU A 407 7.41 18.88 -10.04
N ARG A 408 8.09 17.73 -9.96
CA ARG A 408 7.96 16.65 -10.96
C ARG A 408 6.56 16.08 -11.02
N THR A 409 5.93 15.87 -9.87
CA THR A 409 4.55 15.37 -9.77
C THR A 409 3.58 16.36 -10.42
N THR A 410 3.77 17.66 -10.22
CA THR A 410 2.95 18.71 -10.87
C THR A 410 3.13 18.72 -12.38
N ARG A 411 4.37 18.61 -12.89
CA ARG A 411 4.63 18.51 -14.34
C ARG A 411 4.06 17.21 -14.94
N GLN A 412 4.12 16.11 -14.19
CA GLN A 412 3.55 14.84 -14.60
C GLN A 412 2.03 14.92 -14.72
N ALA A 413 1.35 15.55 -13.77
CA ALA A 413 -0.10 15.80 -13.84
C ALA A 413 -0.48 16.57 -15.12
N ALA A 414 0.24 17.65 -15.43
CA ALA A 414 0.00 18.41 -16.67
C ALA A 414 0.22 17.58 -17.94
N THR A 415 1.21 16.68 -17.93
CA THR A 415 1.49 15.78 -19.06
C THR A 415 0.39 14.71 -19.21
N ILE A 416 -0.13 14.20 -18.10
CA ILE A 416 -1.25 13.25 -18.06
C ILE A 416 -2.52 13.89 -18.60
N GLU A 417 -2.84 15.14 -18.20
CA GLU A 417 -3.98 15.88 -18.75
C GLU A 417 -3.87 16.04 -20.28
N GLN A 418 -2.70 16.45 -20.78
CA GLN A 418 -2.46 16.60 -22.22
C GLN A 418 -2.56 15.27 -22.97
N THR A 419 -2.02 14.19 -22.39
CA THR A 419 -2.08 12.85 -22.97
C THR A 419 -3.52 12.36 -23.02
N SER A 420 -4.28 12.55 -21.94
CA SER A 420 -5.70 12.18 -21.86
C SER A 420 -6.52 12.90 -22.96
N ALA A 421 -6.33 14.21 -23.11
CA ALA A 421 -7.00 14.98 -24.16
C ALA A 421 -6.65 14.47 -25.57
N ALA A 422 -5.37 14.17 -25.83
CA ALA A 422 -4.93 13.61 -27.11
C ALA A 422 -5.52 12.21 -27.36
N MET A 423 -5.61 11.37 -26.33
CA MET A 423 -6.22 10.03 -26.41
C MET A 423 -7.71 10.11 -26.68
N GLU A 424 -8.43 11.06 -26.09
CA GLU A 424 -9.87 11.27 -26.36
C GLU A 424 -10.11 11.72 -27.82
N GLN A 425 -9.29 12.64 -28.34
CA GLN A 425 -9.33 13.03 -29.75
C GLN A 425 -9.01 11.87 -30.70
N LEU A 426 -8.02 11.03 -30.34
CA LEU A 426 -7.70 9.83 -31.11
C LEU A 426 -8.85 8.82 -31.09
N ALA A 427 -9.46 8.58 -29.93
CA ALA A 427 -10.61 7.69 -29.78
C ALA A 427 -11.78 8.13 -30.69
N GLN A 428 -12.08 9.43 -30.70
CA GLN A 428 -13.08 10.01 -31.58
C GLN A 428 -12.72 9.78 -33.06
N THR A 429 -11.49 10.08 -33.46
CA THR A 429 -11.03 9.93 -34.85
C THR A 429 -11.12 8.48 -35.33
N VAL A 430 -10.74 7.52 -34.49
CA VAL A 430 -10.83 6.09 -34.81
C VAL A 430 -12.29 5.64 -34.95
N THR A 431 -13.18 6.10 -34.08
CA THR A 431 -14.62 5.82 -34.16
C THR A 431 -15.24 6.41 -35.42
N GLU A 432 -14.85 7.63 -35.79
CA GLU A 432 -15.27 8.26 -37.04
C GLU A 432 -14.77 7.50 -38.26
N ASN A 433 -13.53 7.00 -38.24
CA ASN A 433 -12.98 6.19 -39.33
C ASN A 433 -13.74 4.87 -39.51
N ALA A 434 -14.08 4.19 -38.41
CA ALA A 434 -14.90 2.97 -38.44
C ALA A 434 -16.27 3.24 -39.09
N THR A 435 -16.93 4.32 -38.67
CA THR A 435 -18.22 4.75 -39.23
C THR A 435 -18.11 5.09 -40.72
N LYS A 436 -17.11 5.89 -41.11
CA LYS A 436 -16.86 6.26 -42.51
C LYS A 436 -16.58 5.04 -43.39
N ALA A 437 -15.84 4.05 -42.88
CA ALA A 437 -15.57 2.81 -43.59
C ALA A 437 -16.87 1.99 -43.80
N HIS A 438 -17.71 1.91 -42.77
CA HIS A 438 -19.03 1.28 -42.88
C HIS A 438 -19.92 2.00 -43.91
N ASP A 439 -20.01 3.33 -43.87
CA ASP A 439 -20.82 4.11 -44.81
C ASP A 439 -20.33 3.93 -46.26
N ALA A 440 -19.01 3.95 -46.46
CA ALA A 440 -18.39 3.68 -47.75
C ALA A 440 -18.71 2.26 -48.25
N SER A 441 -18.74 1.27 -47.34
CA SER A 441 -19.08 -0.13 -47.67
C SER A 441 -20.54 -0.26 -48.13
N ALA A 442 -21.46 0.39 -47.41
CA ALA A 442 -22.87 0.45 -47.80
C ALA A 442 -23.04 1.11 -49.18
N LYS A 443 -22.31 2.19 -49.45
CA LYS A 443 -22.36 2.89 -50.74
C LYS A 443 -21.70 2.09 -51.87
N ALA A 444 -20.67 1.31 -51.59
CA ALA A 444 -20.13 0.34 -52.54
C ALA A 444 -21.20 -0.73 -52.88
N GLY A 445 -21.98 -1.18 -51.89
CA GLY A 445 -23.12 -2.09 -52.10
C GLY A 445 -24.16 -1.53 -53.08
N THR A 446 -24.53 -0.25 -52.97
CA THR A 446 -25.49 0.36 -53.91
C THR A 446 -24.94 0.47 -55.33
N VAL A 447 -23.64 0.76 -55.49
CA VAL A 447 -22.97 0.75 -56.79
C VAL A 447 -22.92 -0.66 -57.37
N SER A 448 -22.68 -1.69 -56.55
CA SER A 448 -22.73 -3.10 -56.99
C SER A 448 -24.09 -3.46 -57.58
N VAL A 449 -25.18 -3.13 -56.88
CA VAL A 449 -26.54 -3.39 -57.36
C VAL A 449 -26.82 -2.66 -58.68
N ALA A 450 -26.41 -1.39 -58.80
CA ALA A 450 -26.57 -0.63 -60.03
C ALA A 450 -25.77 -1.24 -61.20
N ALA A 451 -24.56 -1.74 -60.95
CA ALA A 451 -23.74 -2.41 -61.96
C ALA A 451 -24.32 -3.78 -62.37
N GLU A 452 -24.88 -4.55 -61.43
CA GLU A 452 -25.60 -5.79 -61.73
C GLU A 452 -26.84 -5.54 -62.61
N GLN A 453 -27.64 -4.53 -62.27
CA GLN A 453 -28.78 -4.11 -63.08
C GLN A 453 -28.36 -3.64 -64.48
N GLY A 454 -27.28 -2.84 -64.56
CA GLY A 454 -26.70 -2.43 -65.84
C GLY A 454 -26.23 -3.61 -66.68
N GLY A 455 -25.61 -4.61 -66.04
CA GLY A 455 -25.18 -5.85 -66.68
C GLY A 455 -26.34 -6.66 -67.25
N ALA A 456 -27.44 -6.77 -66.50
CA ALA A 456 -28.66 -7.42 -66.98
C ALA A 456 -29.24 -6.73 -68.23
N VAL A 457 -29.32 -5.39 -68.22
CA VAL A 457 -29.80 -4.61 -69.39
C VAL A 457 -28.89 -4.80 -70.60
N MET A 458 -27.57 -4.89 -70.42
CA MET A 458 -26.65 -5.22 -71.52
C MET A 458 -26.88 -6.65 -72.05
N GLY A 459 -27.19 -7.61 -71.17
CA GLY A 459 -27.60 -8.96 -71.55
C GLY A 459 -28.84 -8.97 -72.44
N ASP A 460 -29.90 -8.27 -72.02
CA ASP A 460 -31.15 -8.13 -72.79
C ASP A 460 -30.91 -7.45 -74.15
N ALA A 461 -30.06 -6.40 -74.18
CA ALA A 461 -29.69 -5.70 -75.40
C ALA A 461 -28.91 -6.61 -76.37
N ASN A 462 -28.00 -7.45 -75.85
CA ASN A 462 -27.25 -8.41 -76.64
C ASN A 462 -28.18 -9.47 -77.26
N GLU A 463 -29.16 -9.96 -76.50
CA GLU A 463 -30.17 -10.89 -77.01
C GLU A 463 -31.05 -10.24 -78.09
N ALA A 464 -31.46 -8.98 -77.90
CA ALA A 464 -32.22 -8.23 -78.91
C ALA A 464 -31.42 -8.06 -80.21
N MET A 465 -30.13 -7.74 -80.12
CA MET A 465 -29.25 -7.63 -81.30
C MET A 465 -29.05 -8.99 -82.01
N ALA A 466 -28.99 -10.09 -81.27
CA ALA A 466 -28.94 -11.43 -81.84
C ALA A 466 -30.23 -11.75 -82.64
N ARG A 467 -31.41 -11.42 -82.10
CA ARG A 467 -32.69 -11.57 -82.81
C ARG A 467 -32.78 -10.68 -84.05
N ILE A 468 -32.26 -9.45 -84.00
CA ILE A 468 -32.20 -8.57 -85.17
C ILE A 468 -31.27 -9.17 -86.23
N THR A 469 -30.10 -9.69 -85.84
CA THR A 469 -29.16 -10.35 -86.75
C THR A 469 -29.81 -11.54 -87.46
N GLU A 470 -30.53 -12.38 -86.73
CA GLU A 470 -31.29 -13.50 -87.28
C GLU A 470 -32.39 -13.03 -88.26
N SER A 471 -33.13 -11.98 -87.88
CA SER A 471 -34.17 -11.38 -88.73
C SER A 471 -33.60 -10.80 -90.03
N SER A 472 -32.47 -10.09 -89.95
CA SER A 472 -31.76 -9.56 -91.12
C SER A 472 -31.29 -10.68 -92.05
N ALA A 473 -30.80 -11.80 -91.51
CA ALA A 473 -30.43 -12.98 -92.32
C ALA A 473 -31.66 -13.59 -93.03
N LYS A 474 -32.79 -13.71 -92.33
CA LYS A 474 -34.06 -14.15 -92.93
C LYS A 474 -34.52 -13.23 -94.05
N ILE A 475 -34.44 -11.91 -93.86
CA ILE A 475 -34.78 -10.92 -94.89
C ILE A 475 -33.83 -11.05 -96.09
N SER A 476 -32.52 -11.17 -95.87
CA SER A 476 -31.54 -11.35 -96.96
C SER A 476 -31.85 -12.58 -97.82
N ASN A 477 -32.26 -13.70 -97.19
CA ASN A 477 -32.71 -14.90 -97.90
C ASN A 477 -33.99 -14.66 -98.73
N ILE A 478 -34.97 -13.92 -98.20
CA ILE A 478 -36.20 -13.55 -98.92
C ILE A 478 -35.86 -12.68 -100.14
N ILE A 479 -34.98 -11.69 -99.98
CA ILE A 479 -34.54 -10.84 -101.09
C ILE A 479 -33.82 -11.65 -102.17
N GLY A 480 -32.98 -12.62 -101.78
CA GLY A 480 -32.38 -13.57 -102.71
C GLY A 480 -33.42 -14.37 -103.50
N MET A 481 -34.46 -14.86 -102.82
CA MET A 481 -35.57 -15.55 -103.48
C MET A 481 -36.36 -14.65 -104.44
N ILE A 482 -36.56 -13.37 -104.11
CA ILE A 482 -37.22 -12.40 -104.98
C ILE A 482 -36.38 -12.13 -106.24
N ASP A 483 -35.06 -12.00 -106.09
CA ASP A 483 -34.13 -11.84 -107.21
C ASP A 483 -34.17 -13.08 -108.14
N ASP A 484 -34.20 -14.29 -107.57
CA ASP A 484 -34.37 -15.55 -108.33
C ASP A 484 -35.71 -15.57 -109.10
N ILE A 485 -36.81 -15.15 -108.46
CA ILE A 485 -38.14 -15.05 -109.12
C ILE A 485 -38.10 -14.01 -110.25
N ALA A 486 -37.47 -12.86 -110.03
CA ALA A 486 -37.32 -11.81 -111.04
C ALA A 486 -36.51 -12.32 -112.25
N PHE A 487 -35.42 -13.05 -112.00
CA PHE A 487 -34.62 -13.70 -113.04
C PHE A 487 -35.43 -14.73 -113.84
N GLN A 488 -36.16 -15.62 -113.16
CA GLN A 488 -37.04 -16.61 -113.80
C GLN A 488 -38.14 -15.94 -114.64
N THR A 489 -38.75 -14.86 -114.12
CA THR A 489 -39.79 -14.09 -114.81
C THR A 489 -39.24 -13.41 -116.06
N ASN A 490 -38.01 -12.87 -115.99
CA ASN A 490 -37.31 -12.29 -117.14
C ASN A 490 -37.02 -13.34 -118.24
N LEU A 491 -36.65 -14.58 -117.87
CA LEU A 491 -36.48 -15.69 -118.81
C LEU A 491 -37.81 -16.14 -119.44
N LEU A 492 -38.87 -16.26 -118.64
CA LEU A 492 -40.23 -16.59 -119.13
C LEU A 492 -40.74 -15.53 -120.10
N ALA A 493 -40.55 -14.26 -119.77
CA ALA A 493 -40.93 -13.12 -120.61
C ALA A 493 -40.14 -13.10 -121.92
N LEU A 494 -38.84 -13.42 -121.87
CA LEU A 494 -38.03 -13.58 -123.08
C LEU A 494 -38.55 -14.71 -123.98
N ASN A 495 -38.86 -15.88 -123.40
CA ASN A 495 -39.44 -17.00 -124.15
C ASN A 495 -40.80 -16.61 -124.77
N ALA A 496 -41.64 -15.89 -124.02
CA ALA A 496 -42.92 -15.38 -124.52
C ALA A 496 -42.76 -14.33 -125.63
N SER A 497 -41.78 -13.42 -125.53
CA SER A 497 -41.47 -12.46 -126.60
C SER A 497 -41.02 -13.16 -127.89
N VAL A 498 -40.22 -14.24 -127.77
CA VAL A 498 -39.78 -15.04 -128.92
C VAL A 498 -40.95 -15.77 -129.57
N GLU A 499 -41.82 -16.41 -128.79
CA GLU A 499 -42.99 -17.13 -129.33
C GLU A 499 -44.01 -16.16 -129.94
N ALA A 500 -44.18 -14.97 -129.36
CA ALA A 500 -45.02 -13.91 -129.93
C ALA A 500 -44.46 -13.37 -131.26
N ALA A 501 -43.12 -13.25 -131.38
CA ALA A 501 -42.48 -12.90 -132.66
C ALA A 501 -42.65 -14.02 -133.71
N ARG A 502 -42.69 -15.28 -133.28
CA ARG A 502 -42.91 -16.46 -134.12
C ARG A 502 -44.35 -16.55 -134.67
N ALA A 503 -45.33 -16.04 -133.92
CA ALA A 503 -46.74 -15.98 -134.30
C ALA A 503 -47.10 -14.82 -135.28
N GLY A 504 -46.14 -13.98 -135.68
CA GLY A 504 -46.33 -12.94 -136.70
C GLY A 504 -47.34 -11.84 -136.29
N GLU A 505 -48.23 -11.44 -137.21
CA GLU A 505 -49.21 -10.36 -136.98
C GLU A 505 -50.18 -10.66 -135.81
N ALA A 506 -50.53 -11.92 -135.57
CA ALA A 506 -51.43 -12.33 -134.48
C ALA A 506 -50.78 -12.21 -133.09
N GLY A 507 -49.44 -12.20 -133.01
CA GLY A 507 -48.67 -12.15 -131.76
C GLY A 507 -48.30 -10.74 -131.29
N LYS A 508 -48.57 -9.68 -132.06
CA LYS A 508 -48.12 -8.30 -131.75
C LYS A 508 -48.56 -7.82 -130.36
N GLY A 509 -49.80 -8.09 -129.96
CA GLY A 509 -50.30 -7.72 -128.62
C GLY A 509 -49.57 -8.46 -127.49
N PHE A 510 -49.30 -9.76 -127.68
CA PHE A 510 -48.56 -10.57 -126.72
C PHE A 510 -47.07 -10.18 -126.63
N ALA A 511 -46.46 -9.78 -127.75
CA ALA A 511 -45.07 -9.33 -127.77
C ALA A 511 -44.86 -8.07 -126.93
N VAL A 512 -45.78 -7.10 -127.01
CA VAL A 512 -45.73 -5.86 -126.20
C VAL A 512 -45.85 -6.19 -124.70
N VAL A 513 -46.80 -7.06 -124.33
CA VAL A 513 -46.96 -7.50 -122.93
C VAL A 513 -45.70 -8.23 -122.44
N ALA A 514 -45.13 -9.12 -123.26
CA ALA A 514 -43.92 -9.86 -122.88
C ALA A 514 -42.68 -8.95 -122.69
N VAL A 515 -42.51 -7.91 -123.54
CA VAL A 515 -41.44 -6.90 -123.34
C VAL A 515 -41.67 -6.10 -122.06
N GLU A 516 -42.92 -5.74 -121.75
CA GLU A 516 -43.24 -4.99 -120.53
C GLU A 516 -43.05 -5.83 -119.26
N VAL A 517 -43.45 -7.12 -119.27
CA VAL A 517 -43.18 -8.07 -118.19
C VAL A 517 -41.68 -8.26 -118.00
N ARG A 518 -40.91 -8.34 -119.09
CA ARG A 518 -39.44 -8.43 -119.03
C ARG A 518 -38.83 -7.19 -118.39
N ARG A 519 -39.29 -5.99 -118.79
CA ARG A 519 -38.84 -4.71 -118.21
C ARG A 519 -39.15 -4.62 -116.72
N LEU A 520 -40.35 -5.04 -116.30
CA LEU A 520 -40.75 -5.13 -114.89
C LEU A 520 -39.88 -6.12 -114.11
N ALA A 521 -39.60 -7.30 -114.68
CA ALA A 521 -38.74 -8.30 -114.07
C ALA A 521 -37.30 -7.79 -113.88
N GLN A 522 -36.72 -7.11 -114.87
CA GLN A 522 -35.41 -6.44 -114.73
C GLN A 522 -35.45 -5.35 -113.66
N SER A 523 -36.52 -4.53 -113.62
CA SER A 523 -36.69 -3.51 -112.59
C SER A 523 -36.80 -4.11 -111.19
N ALA A 524 -37.46 -5.25 -111.03
CA ALA A 524 -37.59 -5.97 -109.76
C ALA A 524 -36.25 -6.57 -109.31
N ALA A 525 -35.44 -7.11 -110.23
CA ALA A 525 -34.09 -7.61 -109.95
C ALA A 525 -33.17 -6.47 -109.47
N THR A 526 -33.14 -5.34 -110.17
CA THR A 526 -32.36 -4.16 -109.75
C THR A 526 -32.80 -3.66 -108.37
N ALA A 527 -34.11 -3.52 -108.14
CA ALA A 527 -34.63 -3.10 -106.83
C ALA A 527 -34.27 -4.11 -105.71
N SER A 528 -34.29 -5.41 -106.01
CA SER A 528 -33.89 -6.45 -105.06
C SER A 528 -32.40 -6.39 -104.74
N ALA A 529 -31.55 -6.13 -105.73
CA ALA A 529 -30.12 -5.92 -105.54
C ALA A 529 -29.82 -4.69 -104.66
N ASP A 530 -30.52 -3.57 -104.87
CA ASP A 530 -30.38 -2.37 -104.04
C ASP A 530 -30.81 -2.65 -102.58
N VAL A 531 -31.92 -3.35 -102.37
CA VAL A 531 -32.36 -3.75 -101.03
C VAL A 531 -31.36 -4.70 -100.37
N LYS A 532 -30.77 -5.64 -101.13
CA LYS A 532 -29.73 -6.56 -100.62
C LYS A 532 -28.54 -5.79 -100.05
N VAL A 533 -28.04 -4.79 -100.76
CA VAL A 533 -26.94 -3.94 -100.28
C VAL A 533 -27.29 -3.24 -98.97
N LEU A 534 -28.51 -2.70 -98.83
CA LEU A 534 -28.97 -2.06 -97.59
C LEU A 534 -29.10 -3.06 -96.43
N ILE A 535 -29.54 -4.29 -96.69
CA ILE A 535 -29.63 -5.34 -95.67
C ILE A 535 -28.25 -5.80 -95.22
N ASP A 536 -27.31 -5.97 -96.14
CA ASP A 536 -25.92 -6.34 -95.81
C ASP A 536 -25.24 -5.24 -94.98
N GLN A 537 -25.46 -3.96 -95.32
CA GLN A 537 -25.01 -2.82 -94.51
C GLN A 537 -25.65 -2.81 -93.12
N SER A 538 -26.95 -3.07 -93.03
CA SER A 538 -27.67 -3.14 -91.75
C SER A 538 -27.14 -4.27 -90.87
N ALA A 539 -26.87 -5.44 -91.46
CA ALA A 539 -26.29 -6.58 -90.77
C ALA A 539 -24.89 -6.26 -90.21
N ALA A 540 -24.05 -5.55 -90.98
CA ALA A 540 -22.74 -5.10 -90.51
C ALA A 540 -22.83 -4.10 -89.35
N GLN A 541 -23.79 -3.18 -89.38
CA GLN A 541 -24.05 -2.23 -88.30
C GLN A 541 -24.53 -2.93 -87.02
N VAL A 542 -25.45 -3.89 -87.14
CA VAL A 542 -25.93 -4.70 -86.01
C VAL A 542 -24.81 -5.55 -85.41
N SER A 543 -23.96 -6.15 -86.25
CA SER A 543 -22.77 -6.89 -85.79
C SER A 543 -21.82 -5.99 -85.00
N THR A 544 -21.57 -4.78 -85.48
CA THR A 544 -20.75 -3.78 -84.76
C THR A 544 -21.40 -3.38 -83.43
N GLY A 545 -22.71 -3.14 -83.41
CA GLY A 545 -23.47 -2.83 -82.20
C GLY A 545 -23.42 -3.96 -81.16
N THR A 546 -23.55 -5.21 -81.60
CA THR A 546 -23.44 -6.42 -80.76
C THR A 546 -22.09 -6.46 -80.04
N ARG A 547 -21.00 -6.21 -80.77
CA ARG A 547 -19.65 -6.16 -80.18
C ARG A 547 -19.52 -5.05 -79.14
N LEU A 548 -20.02 -3.85 -79.41
CA LEU A 548 -19.97 -2.73 -78.46
C LEU A 548 -20.77 -3.01 -77.17
N VAL A 549 -21.94 -3.63 -77.28
CA VAL A 549 -22.74 -4.06 -76.12
C VAL A 549 -22.02 -5.14 -75.32
N SER A 550 -21.40 -6.10 -75.99
CA SER A 550 -20.59 -7.14 -75.33
C SER A 550 -19.37 -6.57 -74.60
N ASP A 551 -18.67 -5.61 -75.23
CA ASP A 551 -17.55 -4.90 -74.61
C ASP A 551 -18.01 -4.11 -73.36
N ALA A 552 -19.15 -3.41 -73.44
CA ALA A 552 -19.74 -2.70 -72.30
C ALA A 552 -20.13 -3.65 -71.16
N ALA A 553 -20.74 -4.80 -71.47
CA ALA A 553 -21.06 -5.83 -70.48
C ALA A 553 -19.79 -6.34 -69.76
N ALA A 554 -18.71 -6.60 -70.50
CA ALA A 554 -17.44 -7.03 -69.90
C ALA A 554 -16.83 -5.96 -68.98
N LYS A 555 -16.96 -4.67 -69.32
CA LYS A 555 -16.51 -3.58 -68.44
C LYS A 555 -17.32 -3.47 -67.15
N LEU A 556 -18.63 -3.74 -67.19
CA LEU A 556 -19.47 -3.77 -65.99
C LEU A 556 -19.08 -4.92 -65.04
N VAL A 557 -18.70 -6.08 -65.57
CA VAL A 557 -18.14 -7.19 -64.77
C VAL A 557 -16.86 -6.74 -64.06
N GLY A 558 -15.95 -6.06 -64.76
CA GLY A 558 -14.73 -5.51 -64.14
C GLY A 558 -15.00 -4.47 -63.05
N ILE A 559 -16.05 -3.65 -63.19
CA ILE A 559 -16.50 -2.72 -62.15
C ILE A 559 -17.00 -3.49 -60.92
N LEU A 560 -17.80 -4.54 -61.11
CA LEU A 560 -18.32 -5.38 -60.03
C LEU A 560 -17.18 -6.02 -59.22
N ASP A 561 -16.17 -6.56 -59.89
CA ASP A 561 -15.00 -7.13 -59.22
C ASP A 561 -14.24 -6.07 -58.41
N GLY A 562 -14.06 -4.86 -58.97
CA GLY A 562 -13.42 -3.74 -58.27
C GLY A 562 -14.21 -3.27 -57.04
N VAL A 563 -15.55 -3.19 -57.15
CA VAL A 563 -16.43 -2.82 -56.04
C VAL A 563 -16.37 -3.87 -54.93
N ARG A 564 -16.40 -5.17 -55.27
CA ARG A 564 -16.27 -6.26 -54.28
C ARG A 564 -14.93 -6.20 -53.54
N ALA A 565 -13.83 -5.99 -54.25
CA ALA A 565 -12.51 -5.82 -53.64
C ALA A 565 -12.49 -4.60 -52.69
N ASN A 566 -13.11 -3.49 -53.08
CA ASN A 566 -13.21 -2.31 -52.24
C ASN A 566 -14.04 -2.55 -50.97
N THR A 567 -15.16 -3.28 -51.06
CA THR A 567 -15.98 -3.67 -49.91
C THR A 567 -15.17 -4.51 -48.91
N VAL A 568 -14.35 -5.45 -49.39
CA VAL A 568 -13.48 -6.26 -48.51
C VAL A 568 -12.46 -5.39 -47.77
N LEU A 569 -11.84 -4.41 -48.43
CA LEU A 569 -10.90 -3.49 -47.81
C LEU A 569 -11.58 -2.59 -46.76
N LEU A 570 -12.77 -2.07 -47.06
CA LEU A 570 -13.52 -1.22 -46.15
C LEU A 570 -13.97 -1.97 -44.90
N ASP A 571 -14.40 -3.23 -45.04
CA ASP A 571 -14.71 -4.10 -43.90
C ASP A 571 -13.46 -4.36 -43.03
N ALA A 572 -12.30 -4.60 -43.65
CA ALA A 572 -11.04 -4.75 -42.92
C ALA A 572 -10.64 -3.47 -42.16
N ILE A 573 -10.83 -2.29 -42.76
CA ILE A 573 -10.59 -0.99 -42.09
C ILE A 573 -11.54 -0.82 -40.90
N ALA A 574 -12.83 -1.10 -41.07
CA ALA A 574 -13.81 -0.98 -39.99
C ALA A 574 -13.46 -1.89 -38.80
N ARG A 575 -13.08 -3.15 -39.07
CA ARG A 575 -12.62 -4.09 -38.04
C ARG A 575 -11.34 -3.61 -37.34
N ALA A 576 -10.33 -3.22 -38.10
CA ALA A 576 -9.07 -2.70 -37.55
C ALA A 576 -9.28 -1.43 -36.70
N SER A 577 -10.17 -0.52 -37.13
CA SER A 577 -10.54 0.65 -36.34
C SER A 577 -11.31 0.27 -35.06
N GLY A 578 -12.15 -0.76 -35.10
CA GLY A 578 -12.78 -1.33 -33.89
C GLY A 578 -11.74 -1.85 -32.89
N GLU A 579 -10.76 -2.62 -33.35
CA GLU A 579 -9.65 -3.11 -32.52
C GLU A 579 -8.81 -1.95 -31.93
N GLN A 580 -8.51 -0.93 -32.74
CA GLN A 580 -7.82 0.28 -32.27
C GLN A 580 -8.61 1.04 -31.20
N ALA A 581 -9.94 1.12 -31.32
CA ALA A 581 -10.78 1.78 -30.33
C ALA A 581 -10.71 1.05 -28.97
N SER A 582 -10.75 -0.29 -28.98
CA SER A 582 -10.55 -1.09 -27.75
C SER A 582 -9.16 -0.88 -27.15
N ALA A 583 -8.09 -0.90 -27.96
CA ALA A 583 -6.74 -0.64 -27.48
C ALA A 583 -6.60 0.77 -26.87
N ILE A 584 -7.25 1.78 -27.46
CA ILE A 584 -7.29 3.14 -26.91
C ILE A 584 -8.04 3.19 -25.57
N ALA A 585 -9.10 2.40 -25.40
CA ALA A 585 -9.82 2.31 -24.13
C ALA A 585 -8.95 1.71 -23.00
N GLU A 586 -8.12 0.72 -23.32
CA GLU A 586 -7.12 0.18 -22.39
C GLU A 586 -6.06 1.22 -22.02
N VAL A 587 -5.52 1.95 -23.01
CA VAL A 587 -4.57 3.04 -22.75
C VAL A 587 -5.20 4.13 -21.87
N ASN A 588 -6.45 4.51 -22.11
CA ASN A 588 -7.18 5.46 -21.26
C ASN A 588 -7.30 4.97 -19.81
N THR A 589 -7.46 3.66 -19.61
CA THR A 589 -7.49 3.06 -18.27
C THR A 589 -6.12 3.17 -17.60
N ALA A 590 -5.04 2.88 -18.32
CA ALA A 590 -3.68 3.05 -17.81
C ALA A 590 -3.35 4.52 -17.48
N VAL A 591 -3.81 5.49 -18.30
CA VAL A 591 -3.64 6.92 -18.04
C VAL A 591 -4.38 7.35 -16.78
N ARG A 592 -5.61 6.87 -16.55
CA ARG A 592 -6.34 7.12 -15.28
C ARG A 592 -5.58 6.56 -14.07
N GLN A 593 -5.03 5.36 -14.17
CA GLN A 593 -4.22 4.79 -13.09
C GLN A 593 -2.94 5.61 -12.81
N MET A 594 -2.30 6.15 -13.86
CA MET A 594 -1.18 7.07 -13.69
C MET A 594 -1.59 8.39 -13.02
N ASP A 595 -2.81 8.89 -13.30
CA ASP A 595 -3.35 10.08 -12.63
C ASP A 595 -3.57 9.83 -11.13
N GLU A 596 -4.18 8.71 -10.77
CA GLU A 596 -4.37 8.30 -9.37
C GLU A 596 -3.03 8.19 -8.63
N MET A 597 -2.02 7.56 -9.24
CA MET A 597 -0.67 7.50 -8.65
C MET A 597 -0.02 8.88 -8.51
N THR A 598 -0.29 9.77 -9.45
CA THR A 598 0.24 11.14 -9.43
C THR A 598 -0.40 11.96 -8.31
N GLN A 599 -1.71 11.82 -8.09
CA GLN A 599 -2.41 12.41 -6.95
C GLN A 599 -1.92 11.80 -5.62
N HIS A 600 -1.68 10.49 -5.58
CA HIS A 600 -1.11 9.83 -4.40
C HIS A 600 0.30 10.35 -4.08
N ASN A 601 1.15 10.51 -5.10
CA ASN A 601 2.47 11.11 -4.92
C ASN A 601 2.40 12.54 -4.37
N ALA A 602 1.43 13.33 -4.82
CA ALA A 602 1.23 14.69 -4.31
C ALA A 602 0.86 14.67 -2.81
N ALA A 603 -0.07 13.79 -2.42
CA ALA A 603 -0.44 13.60 -1.01
C ALA A 603 0.74 13.10 -0.16
N LEU A 604 1.53 12.16 -0.68
CA LEU A 604 2.71 11.62 0.00
C LEU A 604 3.77 12.71 0.22
N VAL A 605 3.95 13.62 -0.75
CA VAL A 605 4.85 14.77 -0.60
C VAL A 605 4.38 15.72 0.51
N GLU A 606 3.08 15.98 0.63
CA GLU A 606 2.53 16.77 1.73
C GLU A 606 2.76 16.09 3.10
N GLU A 607 2.56 14.78 3.19
CA GLU A 607 2.80 13.99 4.40
C GLU A 607 4.29 13.96 4.80
N ILE A 608 5.18 13.81 3.81
CA ILE A 608 6.63 13.89 4.01
C ILE A 608 7.02 15.26 4.54
N ASN A 609 6.49 16.34 3.96
CA ASN A 609 6.78 17.70 4.43
C ASN A 609 6.33 17.91 5.88
N ALA A 610 5.15 17.42 6.27
CA ALA A 610 4.69 17.47 7.65
C ALA A 610 5.60 16.67 8.61
N SER A 611 6.04 15.49 8.19
CA SER A 611 6.95 14.64 8.97
C SER A 611 8.33 15.28 9.13
N ILE A 612 8.83 15.97 8.10
CA ILE A 612 10.09 16.72 8.14
C ILE A 612 9.96 17.89 9.14
N GLU A 613 8.88 18.66 9.08
CA GLU A 613 8.64 19.79 9.99
C GLU A 613 8.62 19.33 11.45
N GLN A 614 7.93 18.22 11.74
CA GLN A 614 7.92 17.61 13.07
C GLN A 614 9.31 17.13 13.50
N THR A 615 10.08 16.52 12.58
CA THR A 615 11.44 16.03 12.89
C THR A 615 12.39 17.19 13.15
N GLU A 616 12.26 18.29 12.41
CA GLU A 616 13.04 19.51 12.61
C GLU A 616 12.69 20.17 13.96
N GLU A 617 11.40 20.20 14.34
CA GLU A 617 10.97 20.65 15.66
C GLU A 617 11.60 19.80 16.79
N GLN A 618 11.60 18.48 16.64
CA GLN A 618 12.24 17.58 17.62
C GLN A 618 13.75 17.79 17.71
N ALA A 619 14.43 18.01 16.58
CA ALA A 619 15.87 18.33 16.57
C ALA A 619 16.14 19.69 17.23
N ASN A 620 15.28 20.69 17.00
CA ASN A 620 15.35 21.99 17.67
C ASN A 620 15.10 21.90 19.17
N GLU A 621 14.20 21.03 19.62
CA GLU A 621 13.96 20.77 21.04
C GLU A 621 15.17 20.07 21.68
N LEU A 622 15.76 19.09 21.00
CA LEU A 622 16.98 18.43 21.48
C LEU A 622 18.14 19.44 21.61
N ASP A 623 18.33 20.32 20.63
CA ASP A 623 19.32 21.40 20.73
C ASP A 623 19.06 22.29 21.95
N ARG A 624 17.81 22.70 22.20
CA ARG A 624 17.44 23.50 23.39
C ARG A 624 17.76 22.79 24.70
N ILE A 625 17.45 21.50 24.81
CA ILE A 625 17.74 20.69 26.01
C ILE A 625 19.24 20.60 26.24
N VAL A 626 20.01 20.37 25.18
CA VAL A 626 21.47 20.16 25.27
C VAL A 626 22.22 21.50 25.41
N ASP A 627 21.64 22.62 24.96
CA ASP A 627 22.25 23.95 25.01
C ASP A 627 22.41 24.53 26.40
N VAL A 628 21.61 24.06 27.37
CA VAL A 628 21.74 24.44 28.77
C VAL A 628 23.11 24.00 29.31
N PHE A 629 23.66 22.89 28.82
CA PHE A 629 24.94 22.37 29.29
C PHE A 629 26.13 23.17 28.74
N GLN A 630 26.97 23.67 29.64
CA GLN A 630 28.26 24.26 29.27
C GLN A 630 29.30 23.16 29.11
N VAL A 631 29.91 23.10 27.93
CA VAL A 631 30.99 22.18 27.59
C VAL A 631 32.18 22.96 27.06
N ALA A 632 33.39 22.52 27.40
CA ALA A 632 34.62 23.17 27.00
C ALA A 632 34.81 23.06 25.48
N GLY A 633 35.02 24.19 24.80
CA GLY A 633 35.17 24.25 23.34
C GLY A 633 33.90 24.58 22.56
N ALA A 634 32.78 24.93 23.22
CA ALA A 634 31.66 25.56 22.54
C ALA A 634 32.11 26.93 21.98
N ASP A 635 32.19 27.03 20.65
CA ASP A 635 32.65 28.22 19.94
C ASP A 635 31.89 29.49 20.43
N PRO A 636 32.59 30.49 21.01
CA PRO A 636 31.96 31.72 21.49
C PRO A 636 31.18 32.47 20.40
N ALA A 637 31.49 32.22 19.12
CA ALA A 637 30.82 32.84 17.98
C ALA A 637 29.33 32.48 17.87
N ARG A 638 28.90 31.29 18.33
CA ARG A 638 27.49 30.85 18.24
C ARG A 638 26.61 31.46 19.36
N LYS A 639 27.18 31.66 20.56
CA LYS A 639 26.51 32.39 21.66
C LYS A 639 26.31 33.88 21.33
N ALA A 640 27.22 34.49 20.58
CA ALA A 640 27.09 35.87 20.12
C ALA A 640 26.02 36.02 19.01
N ALA A 641 25.91 35.06 18.08
CA ALA A 641 24.93 35.10 17.00
C ALA A 641 23.46 34.97 17.48
N MET A 642 23.19 34.20 18.54
CA MET A 642 21.83 34.06 19.11
C MET A 642 21.37 35.29 19.90
N ASN A 643 22.26 36.02 20.56
CA ASN A 643 21.89 37.25 21.27
C ASN A 643 21.53 38.41 20.33
N TYR A 644 21.97 38.38 19.06
CA TYR A 644 21.59 39.38 18.06
C TYR A 644 20.23 39.11 17.39
N LEU A 645 19.65 37.90 17.51
CA LEU A 645 18.33 37.57 16.99
C LEU A 645 17.19 37.81 18.02
N GLY A 646 17.53 38.11 19.27
CA GLY A 646 16.56 38.40 20.32
C GLY A 646 15.91 39.78 20.24
N HIS A 647 16.44 40.71 19.43
CA HIS A 647 15.89 42.06 19.27
C HIS A 647 15.86 42.45 17.79
N ALA A 648 14.67 42.35 17.20
CA ALA A 648 14.20 42.91 15.92
C ALA A 648 13.88 41.90 14.81
N VAL A 649 12.72 41.23 14.94
CA VAL A 649 11.80 41.08 13.82
C VAL A 649 10.38 41.31 14.35
N GLU A 650 9.81 42.49 14.06
CA GLU A 650 8.36 42.72 14.19
C GLU A 650 7.60 41.63 13.43
N PRO A 651 6.38 41.25 13.86
CA PRO A 651 5.58 40.27 13.15
C PRO A 651 5.25 40.83 11.77
N ARG A 652 5.92 40.34 10.73
CA ARG A 652 5.56 40.67 9.36
C ARG A 652 4.19 40.07 9.10
N ALA A 653 3.19 40.94 8.98
CA ALA A 653 1.80 40.60 8.76
C ALA A 653 1.64 39.47 7.74
N ALA A 654 0.79 38.50 8.10
CA ALA A 654 0.38 37.39 7.25
C ALA A 654 0.01 37.92 5.86
N ARG A 655 0.69 37.43 4.82
CA ARG A 655 0.21 37.56 3.44
C ARG A 655 -1.12 36.80 3.34
N PRO A 656 -2.13 37.35 2.65
CA PRO A 656 -3.42 36.70 2.53
C PRO A 656 -3.26 35.37 1.78
N LYS A 657 -3.93 34.33 2.28
CA LYS A 657 -4.18 33.09 1.55
C LYS A 657 -4.74 33.44 0.17
N ILE A 658 -4.03 33.07 -0.89
CA ILE A 658 -4.63 33.04 -2.22
C ILE A 658 -5.64 31.90 -2.16
N ALA A 659 -6.92 32.27 -2.02
CA ALA A 659 -8.02 31.36 -2.25
C ALA A 659 -7.96 30.96 -3.73
N THR A 660 -7.58 29.71 -4.00
CA THR A 660 -7.87 29.04 -5.27
C THR A 660 -9.40 28.98 -5.40
N LYS A 661 -9.97 29.98 -6.06
CA LYS A 661 -11.32 29.87 -6.61
C LYS A 661 -11.26 28.80 -7.68
N HIS A 662 -11.85 27.64 -7.40
CA HIS A 662 -12.46 26.82 -8.43
C HIS A 662 -13.55 27.66 -9.12
N THR A 663 -13.19 28.37 -10.17
CA THR A 663 -14.14 28.77 -11.19
C THR A 663 -14.44 27.54 -12.02
N GLN A 664 -15.61 26.93 -11.78
CA GLN A 664 -16.33 26.21 -12.83
C GLN A 664 -16.46 27.17 -14.00
N ARG A 665 -15.70 26.92 -15.06
CA ARG A 665 -15.86 27.57 -16.34
C ARG A 665 -16.85 26.69 -17.10
N GLU A 666 -18.12 27.11 -17.12
CA GLU A 666 -19.07 26.59 -18.10
C GLU A 666 -18.45 26.78 -19.49
N ALA A 667 -18.20 25.66 -20.17
CA ALA A 667 -17.79 25.65 -21.56
C ALA A 667 -19.00 26.04 -22.42
N THR A 668 -19.14 27.32 -22.74
CA THR A 668 -19.95 27.75 -23.88
C THR A 668 -19.23 27.34 -25.15
N ASN A 669 -19.82 26.38 -25.86
CA ASN A 669 -19.52 26.03 -27.25
C ASN A 669 -19.54 27.28 -28.14
N ASP A 670 -18.39 27.64 -28.71
CA ASP A 670 -18.34 28.33 -30.00
C ASP A 670 -17.00 28.06 -30.69
N TRP A 671 -17.00 27.11 -31.63
CA TRP A 671 -15.93 26.90 -32.60
C TRP A 671 -16.51 27.07 -34.00
N THR A 672 -16.72 28.31 -34.38
CA THR A 672 -16.85 28.72 -35.79
C THR A 672 -15.67 29.64 -36.17
N ALA A 673 -14.47 29.05 -36.28
CA ALA A 673 -13.38 29.49 -37.16
C ALA A 673 -12.08 28.76 -36.78
N PHE A 674 -11.72 27.70 -37.51
CA PHE A 674 -10.50 27.57 -38.32
C PHE A 674 -10.30 26.14 -38.80
#